data_AF-A0A1Q8BJ43-F1
#
_entry.id   AF-A0A1Q8BJ43-F1
#
_cell.length_a   1.000
_cell.length_b   1.000
_cell.length_c   1.000
_cell.angle_alpha   90.00
_cell.angle_beta   90.00
_cell.angle_gamma   90.00
#
_symmetry.space_group_name_H-M   'P 1'
#
loop_
_entity.id
_entity.type
_entity.pdbx_description
1 polymer ?
#
loop_
_entity_poly.entity_id
_entity_poly.type
_entity_poly.pdbx_seq_one_letter_code
_entity_poly.pdbx_strand_id
1 'polypeptide(L)'
;MELGYLTKAGHYVEVDSFGRRTICKALRIDESKKSTEFLGVSRSIEALGQVQVTVWLHRNGWANPGERILGRSRARLYRTRTGHYVLGGSWRRIKGMTADAYYWRPRPSVWAPFLWRGKFPDKATKLFPPGRKRPFVVRFLDQTVTGSRREGRIVELLGFELKDFSQFVIGKLSAELEFEDEASAESFAKSFPAADDRGKLDTAVSVDVGRDKRLAATRREKLTLASCISSIIGIPSLIALLTIALHLPSSDTLPLLEISTVLAVLAIPSVFRYRRRLRSEIRDLRMKWPTEYFRRWTSQFPLRSGALIATLKELNVTLDPTMIDMRPLQNFLQRLPPDTFFGALALDISGYLAHAFLQIVGRGARFNWRPEVGTAEPVLVLDEAYLSINFLNKVRNIWISKGKEELDHWLWNGARVAEDRLALQPIAILIALGFMKEVNQLPQLHDDLRNAIPISLSKQQRMGEHIYRVTWIRKSPFDIAWTEIEKPPPGWGLATIAAIPFCNDTKTLEGKLEASSPRSPSREDLAIVRFKSNDLVPLGVLLHNYLEVGPAYVKRSDQLELKIIAAVEEAQVVTPRMRDLQSQVRESIGPKNMGQGIPMDSQAAFMGRIVSISETANPFTGIPLWRIGIDFSGFNLDVLVRKDKCGGNPQPGLFLAGTLWLVGDLLPSEPSPPSEYIG
;
A
#
# COMPACT_ATOMS: atom_id res chain seq x y z
N MET A 1 -15.01 -19.68 -13.00
CA MET A 1 -16.33 -19.99 -13.58
C MET A 1 -17.31 -19.01 -12.99
N GLU A 2 -18.16 -18.41 -13.80
CA GLU A 2 -19.10 -17.39 -13.32
C GLU A 2 -20.46 -17.66 -13.96
N LEU A 3 -21.52 -17.46 -13.16
CA LEU A 3 -22.89 -17.61 -13.61
C LEU A 3 -23.57 -16.24 -13.59
N GLY A 4 -24.38 -15.93 -14.59
CA GLY A 4 -24.98 -14.62 -14.70
C GLY A 4 -25.99 -14.50 -15.82
N TYR A 5 -26.53 -13.32 -16.03
CA TYR A 5 -27.52 -13.06 -17.07
C TYR A 5 -27.24 -11.74 -17.79
N LEU A 6 -27.85 -11.56 -18.96
CA LEU A 6 -27.72 -10.31 -19.71
C LEU A 6 -28.87 -9.34 -19.40
N THR A 7 -28.52 -8.07 -19.24
CA THR A 7 -29.49 -6.97 -19.29
C THR A 7 -30.07 -6.83 -20.71
N LYS A 8 -31.14 -6.03 -20.87
CA LYS A 8 -31.68 -5.72 -22.21
C LYS A 8 -30.65 -5.09 -23.15
N ALA A 9 -29.68 -4.34 -22.59
CA ALA A 9 -28.61 -3.69 -23.35
C ALA A 9 -27.37 -4.60 -23.56
N GLY A 10 -27.45 -5.88 -23.17
CA GLY A 10 -26.36 -6.84 -23.32
C GLY A 10 -25.30 -6.80 -22.21
N HIS A 11 -25.39 -5.92 -21.20
CA HIS A 11 -24.45 -5.94 -20.07
C HIS A 11 -24.60 -7.21 -19.26
N TYR A 12 -23.47 -7.79 -18.85
CA TYR A 12 -23.43 -8.97 -17.99
C TYR A 12 -23.75 -8.60 -16.53
N VAL A 13 -24.58 -9.41 -15.89
CA VAL A 13 -24.86 -9.35 -14.45
C VAL A 13 -24.42 -10.67 -13.84
N GLU A 14 -23.35 -10.63 -13.06
CA GLU A 14 -22.86 -11.76 -12.28
C GLU A 14 -23.87 -12.08 -11.18
N VAL A 15 -24.14 -13.36 -11.01
CA VAL A 15 -24.93 -13.91 -9.90
C VAL A 15 -24.03 -14.90 -9.18
N ASP A 16 -23.50 -14.47 -8.05
CA ASP A 16 -22.62 -15.34 -7.28
C ASP A 16 -23.42 -16.45 -6.58
N SER A 17 -22.73 -17.44 -6.05
CA SER A 17 -23.35 -18.53 -5.30
C SER A 17 -23.81 -18.15 -3.87
N PHE A 18 -23.56 -16.92 -3.42
CA PHE A 18 -24.27 -16.27 -2.31
C PHE A 18 -25.53 -15.50 -2.80
N GLY A 19 -25.77 -15.56 -4.12
CA GLY A 19 -26.58 -14.70 -5.00
C GLY A 19 -26.76 -13.26 -4.63
N ARG A 20 -25.63 -12.63 -4.37
CA ARG A 20 -25.45 -11.24 -4.72
C ARG A 20 -25.48 -11.11 -6.24
N ARG A 21 -25.90 -9.94 -6.69
CA ARG A 21 -25.96 -9.59 -8.11
C ARG A 21 -25.15 -8.34 -8.35
N THR A 22 -24.16 -8.45 -9.23
CA THR A 22 -23.23 -7.37 -9.55
C THR A 22 -23.32 -7.12 -11.06
N ILE A 23 -23.65 -5.89 -11.45
CA ILE A 23 -23.57 -5.53 -12.88
C ILE A 23 -22.10 -5.32 -13.24
N CYS A 24 -21.65 -5.99 -14.29
CA CYS A 24 -20.37 -5.71 -14.90
C CYS A 24 -20.61 -4.78 -16.10
N LYS A 25 -20.61 -3.46 -15.85
CA LYS A 25 -20.78 -2.48 -16.94
C LYS A 25 -19.66 -2.53 -17.97
N ALA A 26 -18.47 -2.94 -17.54
CA ALA A 26 -17.33 -3.15 -18.41
C ALA A 26 -17.53 -4.28 -19.43
N LEU A 27 -18.45 -5.22 -19.20
CA LEU A 27 -18.66 -6.39 -20.07
C LEU A 27 -20.05 -6.35 -20.71
N ARG A 28 -20.08 -6.30 -22.04
CA ARG A 28 -21.28 -6.43 -22.87
C ARG A 28 -21.14 -7.61 -23.81
N ILE A 29 -22.21 -8.39 -23.94
CA ILE A 29 -22.28 -9.54 -24.84
C ILE A 29 -23.40 -9.28 -25.85
N ASP A 30 -23.05 -9.29 -27.13
CA ASP A 30 -23.99 -9.16 -28.24
C ASP A 30 -23.91 -10.42 -29.10
N GLU A 31 -24.83 -11.34 -28.84
CA GLU A 31 -24.93 -12.61 -29.56
C GLU A 31 -25.27 -12.40 -31.04
N SER A 32 -26.07 -11.38 -31.38
CA SER A 32 -26.48 -11.12 -32.76
C SER A 32 -25.31 -10.74 -33.65
N LYS A 33 -24.37 -9.97 -33.09
CA LYS A 33 -23.12 -9.58 -33.75
C LYS A 33 -22.00 -10.59 -33.54
N LYS A 34 -22.26 -11.69 -32.82
CA LYS A 34 -21.25 -12.65 -32.35
C LYS A 34 -20.03 -11.92 -31.79
N SER A 35 -20.27 -11.02 -30.84
CA SER A 35 -19.21 -10.21 -30.24
C SER A 35 -19.37 -10.01 -28.74
N THR A 36 -18.25 -9.89 -28.05
CA THR A 36 -18.16 -9.46 -26.66
C THR A 36 -17.34 -8.19 -26.60
N GLU A 37 -17.85 -7.19 -25.90
CA GLU A 37 -17.14 -5.95 -25.63
C GLU A 37 -16.71 -5.94 -24.17
N PHE A 38 -15.41 -5.78 -23.93
CA PHE A 38 -14.85 -5.63 -22.59
C PHE A 38 -14.04 -4.34 -22.52
N LEU A 39 -14.40 -3.44 -21.59
CA LEU A 39 -13.78 -2.11 -21.44
C LEU A 39 -13.69 -1.34 -22.77
N GLY A 40 -14.76 -1.37 -23.57
CA GLY A 40 -14.83 -0.69 -24.87
C GLY A 40 -14.15 -1.44 -26.03
N VAL A 41 -13.43 -2.53 -25.76
CA VAL A 41 -12.78 -3.34 -26.79
C VAL A 41 -13.71 -4.48 -27.21
N SER A 42 -14.20 -4.41 -28.45
CA SER A 42 -15.01 -5.48 -29.05
C SER A 42 -14.14 -6.61 -29.59
N ARG A 43 -14.54 -7.84 -29.33
CA ARG A 43 -13.91 -9.07 -29.83
C ARG A 43 -14.98 -9.98 -30.42
N SER A 44 -14.66 -10.66 -31.50
CA SER A 44 -15.52 -11.71 -32.04
C SER A 44 -15.56 -12.91 -31.08
N ILE A 45 -16.71 -13.57 -31.04
CA ILE A 45 -16.87 -14.87 -30.38
C ILE A 45 -17.20 -15.89 -31.46
N GLU A 46 -16.56 -17.04 -31.37
CA GLU A 46 -16.75 -18.13 -32.32
C GLU A 46 -17.82 -19.09 -31.80
N ALA A 47 -18.82 -19.40 -32.62
CA ALA A 47 -19.85 -20.35 -32.23
C ALA A 47 -19.33 -21.78 -32.40
N LEU A 48 -19.28 -22.55 -31.31
CA LEU A 48 -18.85 -23.96 -31.33
C LEU A 48 -20.01 -24.93 -31.54
N GLY A 49 -21.23 -24.55 -31.16
CA GLY A 49 -22.40 -25.41 -31.35
C GLY A 49 -23.46 -25.22 -30.28
N GLN A 50 -24.41 -26.15 -30.24
CA GLN A 50 -25.45 -26.20 -29.21
C GLN A 50 -25.12 -27.24 -28.16
N VAL A 51 -25.44 -26.92 -26.90
CA VAL A 51 -25.18 -27.80 -25.75
C VAL A 51 -26.38 -27.76 -24.79
N GLN A 52 -26.56 -28.83 -24.03
CA GLN A 52 -27.33 -28.77 -22.78
C GLN A 52 -26.36 -28.54 -21.63
N VAL A 53 -26.60 -27.49 -20.83
CA VAL A 53 -25.74 -27.15 -19.70
C VAL A 53 -26.46 -27.37 -18.38
N THR A 54 -25.75 -27.97 -17.43
CA THR A 54 -26.14 -28.08 -16.01
C THR A 54 -24.98 -27.58 -15.17
N VAL A 55 -25.24 -26.80 -14.11
CA VAL A 55 -24.19 -26.30 -13.21
C VAL A 55 -24.49 -26.70 -11.77
N TRP A 56 -23.48 -27.21 -11.10
CA TRP A 56 -23.51 -27.70 -9.73
C TRP A 56 -22.55 -26.91 -8.84
N LEU A 57 -22.92 -26.73 -7.58
CA LEU A 57 -22.14 -26.09 -6.53
C LEU A 57 -21.70 -27.13 -5.50
N HIS A 58 -20.39 -27.30 -5.34
CA HIS A 58 -19.79 -28.30 -4.47
C HIS A 58 -19.30 -27.66 -3.16
N ARG A 59 -20.20 -27.53 -2.19
CA ARG A 59 -19.89 -26.88 -0.89
C ARG A 59 -18.82 -27.61 -0.08
N ASN A 60 -18.72 -28.93 -0.25
CA ASN A 60 -17.79 -29.79 0.48
C ASN A 60 -16.71 -30.37 -0.44
N GLY A 61 -16.44 -29.76 -1.60
CA GLY A 61 -15.51 -30.28 -2.61
C GLY A 61 -16.16 -31.13 -3.69
N TRP A 62 -15.49 -31.24 -4.84
CA TRP A 62 -15.91 -31.96 -6.04
C TRP A 62 -16.07 -33.47 -5.82
N ALA A 63 -15.34 -34.06 -4.86
CA ALA A 63 -15.50 -35.45 -4.46
C ALA A 63 -16.88 -35.73 -3.81
N ASN A 64 -17.56 -34.69 -3.32
CA ASN A 64 -18.86 -34.79 -2.67
C ASN A 64 -20.01 -34.37 -3.60
N PRO A 65 -21.26 -34.85 -3.37
CA PRO A 65 -22.43 -34.44 -4.15
C PRO A 65 -22.63 -32.93 -4.19
N GLY A 66 -22.86 -32.39 -5.39
CA GLY A 66 -23.10 -30.97 -5.62
C GLY A 66 -24.58 -30.56 -5.48
N GLU A 67 -24.82 -29.28 -5.19
CA GLU A 67 -26.13 -28.64 -5.24
C GLU A 67 -26.36 -28.05 -6.63
N ARG A 68 -27.42 -28.45 -7.34
CA ARG A 68 -27.71 -27.94 -8.69
C ARG A 68 -28.16 -26.46 -8.65
N ILE A 69 -27.36 -25.58 -9.24
CA ILE A 69 -27.61 -24.13 -9.31
C ILE A 69 -28.06 -23.62 -10.69
N LEU A 70 -27.86 -24.41 -11.74
CA LEU A 70 -28.50 -24.26 -13.05
C LEU A 70 -29.03 -25.62 -13.49
N GLY A 71 -30.34 -25.74 -13.70
CA GLY A 71 -30.93 -26.95 -14.27
C GLY A 71 -30.59 -27.11 -15.74
N ARG A 72 -30.59 -28.36 -16.22
CA ARG A 72 -30.36 -28.73 -17.63
C ARG A 72 -31.12 -27.81 -18.58
N SER A 73 -30.39 -27.02 -19.35
CA SER A 73 -30.93 -25.98 -20.22
C SER A 73 -30.21 -25.94 -21.55
N ARG A 74 -30.97 -25.79 -22.64
CA ARG A 74 -30.41 -25.62 -23.99
C ARG A 74 -29.72 -24.27 -24.10
N ALA A 75 -28.51 -24.28 -24.63
CA ALA A 75 -27.69 -23.11 -24.85
C ALA A 75 -26.82 -23.25 -26.10
N ARG A 76 -26.16 -22.15 -26.47
CA ARG A 76 -25.12 -22.11 -27.48
C ARG A 76 -23.77 -21.89 -26.79
N LEU A 77 -22.79 -22.66 -27.19
CA LEU A 77 -21.42 -22.58 -26.72
C LEU A 77 -20.63 -21.69 -27.68
N TYR A 78 -19.90 -20.73 -27.11
CA TYR A 78 -19.02 -19.84 -27.82
C TYR A 78 -17.61 -19.91 -27.25
N ARG A 79 -16.62 -19.80 -28.11
CA ARG A 79 -15.20 -19.69 -27.77
C ARG A 79 -14.72 -18.25 -27.93
N THR A 80 -13.88 -17.81 -27.02
CA THR A 80 -13.06 -16.61 -27.14
C THR A 80 -11.60 -16.97 -26.94
N ARG A 81 -10.71 -15.98 -27.05
CA ARG A 81 -9.28 -16.16 -26.83
C ARG A 81 -8.91 -16.63 -25.42
N THR A 82 -9.72 -16.29 -24.41
CA THR A 82 -9.40 -16.47 -22.98
C THR A 82 -10.42 -17.30 -22.22
N GLY A 83 -11.34 -17.94 -22.94
CA GLY A 83 -12.39 -18.71 -22.33
C GLY A 83 -13.54 -19.05 -23.24
N HIS A 84 -14.64 -19.43 -22.61
CA HIS A 84 -15.86 -19.89 -23.25
C HIS A 84 -17.09 -19.26 -22.60
N TYR A 85 -18.12 -19.03 -23.43
CA TYR A 85 -19.42 -18.51 -22.99
C TYR A 85 -20.51 -19.48 -23.38
N VAL A 86 -21.41 -19.78 -22.46
CA VAL A 86 -22.62 -20.55 -22.71
C VAL A 86 -23.81 -19.64 -22.54
N LEU A 87 -24.49 -19.33 -23.66
CA LEU A 87 -25.63 -18.42 -23.71
C LEU A 87 -26.90 -19.22 -23.95
N GLY A 88 -27.87 -19.16 -23.03
CA GLY A 88 -29.12 -19.91 -23.16
C GLY A 88 -30.36 -19.06 -22.88
N GLY A 89 -31.51 -19.48 -23.43
CA GLY A 89 -32.70 -18.61 -23.53
C GLY A 89 -33.56 -18.49 -22.27
N SER A 90 -33.50 -19.45 -21.34
CA SER A 90 -34.29 -19.38 -20.11
C SER A 90 -33.51 -19.86 -18.91
N TRP A 91 -33.38 -19.01 -17.89
CA TRP A 91 -32.83 -19.38 -16.61
C TRP A 91 -33.73 -20.38 -15.86
N ARG A 92 -33.42 -21.68 -15.95
CA ARG A 92 -34.15 -22.73 -15.21
C ARG A 92 -33.44 -23.08 -13.90
N ARG A 93 -33.68 -22.16 -12.96
CA ARG A 93 -33.55 -22.25 -11.49
C ARG A 93 -32.14 -22.22 -10.89
N ILE A 94 -31.93 -21.25 -9.98
CA ILE A 94 -31.14 -21.40 -8.73
C ILE A 94 -32.13 -21.86 -7.66
N LYS A 95 -32.04 -23.11 -7.19
CA LYS A 95 -32.85 -23.66 -6.08
C LYS A 95 -32.02 -23.44 -4.81
N GLY A 96 -32.60 -22.94 -3.71
CA GLY A 96 -31.86 -22.66 -2.46
C GLY A 96 -31.55 -21.19 -2.17
N MET A 97 -31.75 -20.30 -3.15
CA MET A 97 -31.92 -18.86 -2.92
C MET A 97 -33.40 -18.51 -2.87
N THR A 98 -34.09 -19.08 -1.89
CA THR A 98 -35.55 -18.98 -1.77
C THR A 98 -35.98 -17.55 -1.42
N ALA A 99 -37.27 -17.30 -1.68
CA ALA A 99 -37.97 -16.04 -1.55
C ALA A 99 -37.81 -15.33 -0.18
N ASP A 100 -37.24 -15.96 0.84
CA ASP A 100 -36.88 -15.29 2.09
C ASP A 100 -35.77 -14.23 1.90
N ALA A 101 -34.94 -14.32 0.85
CA ALA A 101 -34.05 -13.23 0.48
C ALA A 101 -34.80 -12.05 -0.19
N TYR A 102 -36.00 -12.31 -0.72
CA TYR A 102 -36.85 -11.33 -1.41
C TYR A 102 -37.83 -10.62 -0.47
N TYR A 103 -38.27 -11.26 0.62
CA TYR A 103 -39.25 -10.68 1.56
C TYR A 103 -38.63 -9.78 2.65
N TRP A 104 -37.30 -9.75 2.79
CA TRP A 104 -36.65 -9.15 3.97
C TRP A 104 -35.67 -7.97 3.68
N ARG A 105 -35.80 -7.22 2.56
CA ARG A 105 -35.23 -5.85 2.34
C ARG A 105 -35.52 -5.27 0.94
N PRO A 106 -35.50 -3.93 0.75
CA PRO A 106 -36.02 -3.26 -0.44
C PRO A 106 -35.12 -3.45 -1.66
N ARG A 107 -35.75 -3.81 -2.80
CA ARG A 107 -35.24 -3.87 -4.20
C ARG A 107 -33.87 -4.57 -4.40
N PRO A 108 -33.69 -5.39 -5.45
CA PRO A 108 -32.38 -5.93 -5.79
C PRO A 108 -31.41 -4.76 -6.05
N SER A 109 -30.53 -4.50 -5.09
CA SER A 109 -29.50 -3.48 -5.18
C SER A 109 -28.37 -4.08 -5.99
N VAL A 110 -28.18 -3.54 -7.18
CA VAL A 110 -26.97 -3.75 -7.96
C VAL A 110 -25.86 -3.01 -7.23
N TRP A 111 -24.87 -3.75 -6.73
CA TRP A 111 -23.76 -3.15 -5.99
C TRP A 111 -22.67 -2.74 -6.97
N ALA A 112 -22.02 -1.61 -6.66
CA ALA A 112 -20.84 -1.21 -7.39
C ALA A 112 -19.66 -2.13 -7.07
N PRO A 113 -18.67 -2.26 -7.98
CA PRO A 113 -17.42 -2.96 -7.69
C PRO A 113 -16.81 -2.48 -6.37
N PHE A 114 -16.08 -3.38 -5.70
CA PHE A 114 -15.57 -3.21 -4.32
C PHE A 114 -14.79 -1.90 -4.04
N LEU A 115 -14.26 -1.23 -5.06
CA LEU A 115 -13.48 0.01 -4.95
C LEU A 115 -14.14 1.24 -5.59
N TRP A 116 -15.39 1.11 -6.03
CA TRP A 116 -16.13 2.19 -6.64
C TRP A 116 -16.66 3.17 -5.59
N ARG A 117 -16.18 4.42 -5.64
CA ARG A 117 -16.67 5.53 -4.79
C ARG A 117 -17.52 6.56 -5.54
N GLY A 118 -17.69 6.40 -6.86
CA GLY A 118 -18.48 7.32 -7.69
C GLY A 118 -19.98 7.24 -7.41
N LYS A 119 -20.73 8.28 -7.77
CA LYS A 119 -22.20 8.18 -7.81
C LYS A 119 -22.55 7.11 -8.85
N PHE A 120 -23.34 6.11 -8.43
CA PHE A 120 -23.92 5.17 -9.37
C PHE A 120 -24.78 5.98 -10.35
N PRO A 121 -24.64 5.82 -11.68
CA PRO A 121 -25.59 6.42 -12.60
C PRO A 121 -26.94 5.78 -12.34
N ASP A 122 -27.81 6.48 -11.61
CA ASP A 122 -29.06 5.94 -11.09
C ASP A 122 -30.26 6.59 -11.79
N LYS A 123 -31.33 5.78 -11.92
CA LYS A 123 -32.68 6.01 -12.50
C LYS A 123 -32.97 5.54 -13.94
N ALA A 124 -32.08 5.68 -14.92
CA ALA A 124 -32.43 5.31 -16.32
C ALA A 124 -32.40 3.79 -16.58
N THR A 125 -31.47 3.08 -15.97
CA THR A 125 -31.41 1.61 -15.99
C THR A 125 -32.16 1.08 -14.78
N LYS A 126 -33.50 1.00 -14.87
CA LYS A 126 -34.28 0.15 -13.96
C LYS A 126 -33.82 -1.30 -14.20
N LEU A 127 -32.74 -1.72 -13.52
CA LEU A 127 -32.23 -3.09 -13.49
C LEU A 127 -33.18 -3.92 -12.62
N PHE A 128 -34.41 -4.08 -13.12
CA PHE A 128 -35.36 -5.01 -12.54
C PHE A 128 -34.71 -6.40 -12.51
N PRO A 129 -34.93 -7.19 -11.45
CA PRO A 129 -34.43 -8.55 -11.42
C PRO A 129 -35.00 -9.29 -12.63
N PRO A 130 -34.19 -10.09 -13.33
CA PRO A 130 -34.71 -10.93 -14.38
C PRO A 130 -35.76 -11.88 -13.79
N GLY A 131 -36.95 -11.91 -14.39
CA GLY A 131 -37.86 -13.04 -14.20
C GLY A 131 -37.22 -14.33 -14.70
N ARG A 132 -37.79 -15.48 -14.33
CA ARG A 132 -37.33 -16.85 -14.69
C ARG A 132 -37.12 -17.11 -16.22
N LYS A 133 -37.47 -16.17 -17.09
CA LYS A 133 -37.38 -16.25 -18.56
C LYS A 133 -36.25 -15.43 -19.17
N ARG A 134 -35.23 -15.05 -18.40
CA ARG A 134 -34.11 -14.23 -18.93
C ARG A 134 -32.95 -15.09 -19.42
N PRO A 135 -32.20 -14.59 -20.41
CA PRO A 135 -31.07 -15.31 -20.96
C PRO A 135 -30.01 -15.48 -19.89
N PHE A 136 -29.56 -16.70 -19.68
CA PHE A 136 -28.47 -17.00 -18.78
C PHE A 136 -27.16 -17.01 -19.56
N VAL A 137 -26.09 -16.77 -18.82
CA VAL A 137 -24.70 -16.78 -19.25
C VAL A 137 -23.94 -17.61 -18.25
N VAL A 138 -23.23 -18.62 -18.73
CA VAL A 138 -22.16 -19.28 -17.97
C VAL A 138 -20.86 -18.88 -18.62
N ARG A 139 -19.91 -18.36 -17.84
CA ARG A 139 -18.59 -17.98 -18.32
C ARG A 139 -17.53 -18.92 -17.73
N PHE A 140 -16.78 -19.55 -18.61
CA PHE A 140 -15.63 -20.38 -18.27
C PHE A 140 -14.38 -19.64 -18.69
N LEU A 141 -13.72 -18.96 -17.75
CA LEU A 141 -12.37 -18.48 -17.99
C LEU A 141 -11.42 -19.67 -17.89
N ASP A 142 -10.49 -19.83 -18.82
CA ASP A 142 -9.61 -21.00 -18.87
C ASP A 142 -8.85 -21.18 -17.55
N GLN A 143 -8.35 -20.08 -16.98
CA GLN A 143 -7.65 -20.04 -15.68
C GLN A 143 -8.50 -20.49 -14.47
N THR A 144 -9.82 -20.57 -14.62
CA THR A 144 -10.72 -20.99 -13.54
C THR A 144 -11.14 -22.45 -13.63
N VAL A 145 -10.83 -23.10 -14.74
CA VAL A 145 -11.08 -24.53 -14.97
C VAL A 145 -9.83 -25.28 -14.54
N THR A 146 -9.97 -26.09 -13.50
CA THR A 146 -8.86 -26.87 -12.95
C THR A 146 -8.76 -28.26 -13.57
N GLY A 147 -9.83 -28.73 -14.19
CA GLY A 147 -9.85 -30.01 -14.84
C GLY A 147 -11.13 -30.26 -15.61
N SER A 148 -11.09 -31.28 -16.46
CA SER A 148 -12.22 -31.74 -17.25
C SER A 148 -12.30 -33.26 -17.23
N ARG A 149 -13.53 -33.78 -17.31
CA ARG A 149 -13.83 -35.20 -17.45
C ARG A 149 -14.81 -35.37 -18.60
N ARG A 150 -14.63 -36.41 -19.40
CA ARG A 150 -15.52 -36.72 -20.52
C ARG A 150 -16.08 -38.12 -20.38
N GLU A 151 -17.37 -38.24 -20.61
CA GLU A 151 -18.09 -39.51 -20.69
C GLU A 151 -19.04 -39.47 -21.90
N GLY A 152 -18.66 -40.15 -22.99
CA GLY A 152 -19.37 -40.08 -24.27
C GLY A 152 -19.49 -38.64 -24.77
N ARG A 153 -20.74 -38.15 -24.85
CA ARG A 153 -21.12 -36.78 -25.30
C ARG A 153 -21.11 -35.73 -24.19
N ILE A 154 -20.82 -36.11 -22.95
CA ILE A 154 -20.86 -35.22 -21.80
C ILE A 154 -19.45 -34.82 -21.40
N VAL A 155 -19.20 -33.53 -21.27
CA VAL A 155 -17.98 -32.96 -20.69
C VAL A 155 -18.33 -32.27 -19.38
N GLU A 156 -17.79 -32.76 -18.28
CA GLU A 156 -17.83 -32.11 -16.98
C GLU A 156 -16.57 -31.25 -16.81
N LEU A 157 -16.76 -29.95 -16.64
CA LEU A 157 -15.69 -29.03 -16.28
C LEU A 157 -15.71 -28.80 -14.77
N LEU A 158 -14.57 -29.00 -14.12
CA LEU A 158 -14.35 -28.72 -12.70
C LEU A 158 -13.62 -27.39 -12.59
N GLY A 159 -14.16 -26.46 -11.81
CA GLY A 159 -13.56 -25.13 -11.69
C GLY A 159 -14.06 -24.36 -10.50
N PHE A 160 -13.40 -23.26 -10.18
CA PHE A 160 -13.77 -22.43 -9.04
C PHE A 160 -14.51 -21.18 -9.47
N GLU A 161 -15.40 -20.71 -8.61
CA GLU A 161 -16.12 -19.46 -8.76
C GLU A 161 -15.30 -18.32 -8.18
N LEU A 162 -15.10 -17.29 -9.02
CA LEU A 162 -14.47 -16.05 -8.63
C LEU A 162 -15.53 -15.02 -8.28
N LYS A 163 -15.27 -14.15 -7.30
CA LYS A 163 -16.21 -13.06 -6.99
C LYS A 163 -15.84 -11.77 -7.68
N ASP A 164 -16.82 -11.11 -8.31
CA ASP A 164 -16.71 -9.75 -8.83
C ASP A 164 -15.44 -9.61 -9.69
N PHE A 165 -15.11 -10.69 -10.42
CA PHE A 165 -13.91 -10.83 -11.25
C PHE A 165 -12.57 -10.60 -10.51
N SER A 166 -12.57 -10.77 -9.19
CA SER A 166 -11.37 -10.83 -8.36
C SER A 166 -10.75 -12.23 -8.40
N GLN A 167 -9.62 -12.42 -7.73
CA GLN A 167 -8.98 -13.74 -7.60
C GLN A 167 -9.53 -14.58 -6.44
N PHE A 168 -10.60 -14.13 -5.77
CA PHE A 168 -11.14 -14.86 -4.64
C PHE A 168 -12.00 -16.03 -5.05
N VAL A 169 -11.62 -17.20 -4.55
CA VAL A 169 -12.42 -18.40 -4.70
C VAL A 169 -13.54 -18.36 -3.66
N ILE A 170 -14.77 -18.19 -4.14
CA ILE A 170 -15.98 -18.19 -3.30
C ILE A 170 -16.78 -19.48 -3.35
N GLY A 171 -16.43 -20.38 -4.27
CA GLY A 171 -17.07 -21.68 -4.40
C GLY A 171 -16.33 -22.60 -5.37
N LYS A 172 -16.62 -23.89 -5.27
CA LYS A 172 -16.24 -24.91 -6.24
C LYS A 172 -17.46 -25.26 -7.07
N LEU A 173 -17.35 -25.18 -8.38
CA LEU A 173 -18.43 -25.45 -9.34
C LEU A 173 -18.06 -26.62 -10.23
N SER A 174 -19.06 -27.36 -10.70
CA SER A 174 -18.92 -28.19 -11.89
C SER A 174 -19.95 -27.77 -12.92
N ALA A 175 -19.57 -27.81 -14.19
CA ALA A 175 -20.46 -27.55 -15.31
C ALA A 175 -20.46 -28.75 -16.25
N GLU A 176 -21.60 -29.41 -16.37
CA GLU A 176 -21.83 -30.51 -17.29
C GLU A 176 -22.37 -29.95 -18.60
N LEU A 177 -21.65 -30.20 -19.69
CA LEU A 177 -21.97 -29.79 -21.04
C LEU A 177 -22.21 -31.05 -21.88
N GLU A 178 -23.45 -31.25 -22.30
CA GLU A 178 -23.85 -32.37 -23.17
C GLU A 178 -23.95 -31.87 -24.61
N PHE A 179 -23.14 -32.45 -25.48
CA PHE A 179 -23.02 -32.12 -26.90
C PHE A 179 -23.94 -32.98 -27.76
N GLU A 180 -24.21 -32.54 -28.99
CA GLU A 180 -25.01 -33.31 -29.95
C GLU A 180 -24.31 -34.62 -30.37
N ASP A 181 -22.97 -34.58 -30.52
CA ASP A 181 -22.13 -35.70 -30.93
C ASP A 181 -20.87 -35.84 -30.05
N GLU A 182 -20.22 -37.02 -30.10
CA GLU A 182 -19.04 -37.31 -29.29
C GLU A 182 -17.77 -36.62 -29.77
N ALA A 183 -17.65 -36.35 -31.07
CA ALA A 183 -16.46 -35.70 -31.63
C ALA A 183 -16.36 -34.25 -31.17
N SER A 184 -17.49 -33.53 -31.12
CA SER A 184 -17.59 -32.19 -30.55
C SER A 184 -17.23 -32.17 -29.06
N ALA A 185 -17.72 -33.15 -28.28
CA ALA A 185 -17.38 -33.29 -26.87
C ALA A 185 -15.87 -33.56 -26.66
N GLU A 186 -15.28 -34.44 -27.49
CA GLU A 186 -13.85 -34.73 -27.44
C GLU A 186 -13.00 -33.51 -27.81
N SER A 187 -13.34 -32.81 -28.89
CA SER A 187 -12.64 -31.59 -29.32
C SER A 187 -12.69 -30.51 -28.25
N PHE A 188 -13.82 -30.35 -27.56
CA PHE A 188 -13.94 -29.38 -26.49
C PHE A 188 -13.14 -29.78 -25.25
N ALA A 189 -13.22 -31.04 -24.81
CA ALA A 189 -12.50 -31.54 -23.64
C ALA A 189 -10.97 -31.41 -23.78
N LYS A 190 -10.42 -31.60 -24.98
CA LYS A 190 -8.98 -31.42 -25.28
C LYS A 190 -8.44 -30.01 -24.99
N SER A 191 -9.32 -29.01 -24.84
CA SER A 191 -8.91 -27.64 -24.51
C SER A 191 -8.58 -27.44 -23.03
N PHE A 192 -8.85 -28.43 -22.17
CA PHE A 192 -8.68 -28.33 -20.72
C PHE A 192 -7.84 -29.50 -20.17
N PRO A 193 -7.18 -29.32 -19.01
CA PRO A 193 -6.50 -30.42 -18.34
C PRO A 193 -7.47 -31.57 -18.04
N ALA A 194 -7.04 -32.82 -18.25
CA ALA A 194 -7.82 -33.99 -17.84
C ALA A 194 -7.73 -34.18 -16.32
N ALA A 195 -8.83 -34.57 -15.69
CA ALA A 195 -8.93 -34.74 -14.24
C ALA A 195 -9.54 -36.08 -13.85
N ASP A 196 -8.68 -37.09 -13.67
CA ASP A 196 -9.14 -38.43 -13.32
C ASP A 196 -9.53 -38.57 -11.83
N ASP A 197 -8.99 -37.70 -10.96
CA ASP A 197 -9.18 -37.74 -9.51
C ASP A 197 -9.70 -36.41 -8.94
N ARG A 198 -10.98 -36.37 -8.56
CA ARG A 198 -11.62 -35.20 -7.95
C ARG A 198 -11.06 -34.86 -6.56
N GLY A 199 -10.59 -35.85 -5.80
CA GLY A 199 -10.06 -35.66 -4.45
C GLY A 199 -8.74 -34.90 -4.44
N LYS A 200 -7.85 -35.21 -5.39
CA LYS A 200 -6.59 -34.46 -5.57
C LYS A 200 -6.83 -33.00 -5.93
N LEU A 201 -7.75 -32.73 -6.86
CA LEU A 201 -8.13 -31.36 -7.20
C LEU A 201 -8.72 -30.61 -6.00
N ASP A 202 -9.50 -31.31 -5.16
CA ASP A 202 -10.10 -30.70 -3.99
C ASP A 202 -9.08 -30.15 -3.00
N THR A 203 -7.96 -30.86 -2.80
CA THR A 203 -6.86 -30.39 -1.94
C THR A 203 -6.04 -29.25 -2.55
N ALA A 204 -6.01 -29.15 -3.88
CA ALA A 204 -5.24 -28.11 -4.58
C ALA A 204 -5.93 -26.73 -4.57
N VAL A 205 -7.26 -26.67 -4.38
CA VAL A 205 -8.02 -25.41 -4.39
C VAL A 205 -8.71 -25.17 -3.06
N SER A 206 -8.25 -24.16 -2.33
CA SER A 206 -8.88 -23.65 -1.12
C SER A 206 -9.95 -22.60 -1.44
N VAL A 207 -11.10 -22.67 -0.77
CA VAL A 207 -12.14 -21.62 -0.82
C VAL A 207 -11.79 -20.55 0.20
N ASP A 208 -11.72 -19.30 -0.24
CA ASP A 208 -11.22 -18.17 0.57
C ASP A 208 -12.29 -17.60 1.49
N VAL A 209 -13.55 -17.77 1.12
CA VAL A 209 -14.71 -17.32 1.90
C VAL A 209 -15.47 -18.53 2.38
N GLY A 210 -15.19 -18.94 3.62
CA GLY A 210 -15.89 -20.02 4.30
C GLY A 210 -17.39 -19.74 4.40
N ARG A 211 -18.21 -20.72 4.00
CA ARG A 211 -19.66 -20.68 4.16
C ARG A 211 -20.05 -21.35 5.47
N ASP A 212 -19.77 -20.71 6.60
CA ASP A 212 -20.19 -21.30 7.87
C ASP A 212 -21.71 -21.42 7.93
N LYS A 213 -22.22 -22.62 8.26
CA LYS A 213 -23.65 -22.84 8.53
C LYS A 213 -24.19 -21.90 9.63
N ARG A 214 -23.32 -21.34 10.48
CA ARG A 214 -23.66 -20.34 11.49
C ARG A 214 -24.13 -19.00 10.91
N LEU A 215 -23.70 -18.60 9.70
CA LEU A 215 -24.21 -17.41 9.02
C LEU A 215 -25.71 -17.53 8.65
N ALA A 216 -26.20 -18.76 8.45
CA ALA A 216 -27.60 -19.01 8.16
C ALA A 216 -28.45 -19.22 9.43
N ALA A 217 -27.84 -19.69 10.53
CA ALA A 217 -28.53 -20.11 11.74
C ALA A 217 -28.80 -18.98 12.75
N THR A 218 -28.05 -17.87 12.72
CA THR A 218 -28.15 -16.73 13.65
C THR A 218 -29.38 -15.83 13.46
N ARG A 219 -30.32 -16.17 12.55
CA ARG A 219 -31.45 -15.29 12.17
C ARG A 219 -32.85 -15.74 12.60
N ARG A 220 -32.99 -16.73 13.48
CA ARG A 220 -34.28 -17.03 14.13
C ARG A 220 -34.40 -16.28 15.46
N GLU A 221 -34.75 -14.99 15.43
CA GLU A 221 -35.58 -14.46 16.53
C GLU A 221 -36.87 -13.94 15.91
N LYS A 222 -37.98 -14.59 16.28
CA LYS A 222 -39.34 -14.24 15.91
C LYS A 222 -39.55 -12.75 16.21
N LEU A 223 -39.90 -11.96 15.19
CA LEU A 223 -40.42 -10.61 15.43
C LEU A 223 -41.69 -10.75 16.25
N THR A 224 -41.63 -10.33 17.51
CA THR A 224 -42.82 -10.22 18.36
C THR A 224 -43.67 -9.05 17.88
N LEU A 225 -44.99 -9.17 18.00
CA LEU A 225 -46.02 -8.22 17.57
C LEU A 225 -45.70 -6.75 17.97
N ALA A 226 -45.06 -6.57 19.13
CA ALA A 226 -44.60 -5.28 19.64
C ALA A 226 -43.64 -4.53 18.68
N SER A 227 -42.83 -5.24 17.90
CA SER A 227 -41.89 -4.65 16.95
C SER A 227 -42.58 -4.04 15.72
N CYS A 228 -43.61 -4.69 15.17
CA CYS A 228 -44.39 -4.13 14.08
C CYS A 228 -45.21 -2.92 14.54
N ILE A 229 -45.77 -2.98 15.76
CA ILE A 229 -46.54 -1.88 16.37
C ILE A 229 -45.65 -0.62 16.53
N SER A 230 -44.40 -0.77 16.97
CA SER A 230 -43.47 0.37 17.12
C SER A 230 -43.11 1.06 15.80
N SER A 231 -43.02 0.32 14.69
CA SER A 231 -42.69 0.88 13.37
C SER A 231 -43.88 1.50 12.64
N ILE A 232 -45.09 0.97 12.85
CA ILE A 232 -46.30 1.43 12.17
C ILE A 232 -46.92 2.61 12.91
N ILE A 233 -46.85 2.65 14.25
CA ILE A 233 -47.47 3.69 15.06
C ILE A 233 -46.44 4.73 15.52
N GLY A 234 -45.23 4.31 15.91
CA GLY A 234 -44.26 5.21 16.54
C GLY A 234 -43.71 6.33 15.64
N ILE A 235 -43.47 6.04 14.35
CA ILE A 235 -42.90 7.03 13.42
C ILE A 235 -43.94 8.07 12.96
N PRO A 236 -45.17 7.69 12.54
CA PRO A 236 -46.21 8.67 12.21
C PRO A 236 -46.64 9.51 13.41
N SER A 237 -46.73 8.93 14.61
CA SER A 237 -47.05 9.67 15.84
C SER A 237 -45.95 10.65 16.23
N LEU A 238 -44.67 10.32 16.00
CA LEU A 238 -43.55 11.24 16.24
C LEU A 238 -43.58 12.44 15.29
N ILE A 239 -43.90 12.21 14.00
CA ILE A 239 -44.03 13.27 12.99
C ILE A 239 -45.25 14.16 13.32
N ALA A 240 -46.38 13.56 13.70
CA ALA A 240 -47.57 14.32 14.10
C ALA A 240 -47.30 15.18 15.35
N LEU A 241 -46.62 14.64 16.37
CA LEU A 241 -46.25 15.38 17.58
C LEU A 241 -45.26 16.52 17.29
N LEU A 242 -44.24 16.30 16.45
CA LEU A 242 -43.28 17.34 16.04
C LEU A 242 -43.98 18.48 15.30
N THR A 243 -44.95 18.16 14.44
CA THR A 243 -45.76 19.16 13.74
C THR A 243 -46.61 19.96 14.71
N ILE A 244 -47.21 19.33 15.73
CA ILE A 244 -48.01 20.00 16.76
C ILE A 244 -47.14 20.87 17.68
N ALA A 245 -45.97 20.38 18.09
CA ALA A 245 -45.02 21.11 18.94
C ALA A 245 -44.45 22.36 18.26
N LEU A 246 -44.33 22.36 16.92
CA LEU A 246 -43.92 23.53 16.14
C LEU A 246 -44.99 24.64 16.06
N HIS A 247 -46.25 24.36 16.44
CA HIS A 247 -47.37 25.29 16.32
C HIS A 247 -47.94 25.75 17.68
N LEU A 248 -47.34 25.36 18.81
CA LEU A 248 -47.79 25.75 20.16
C LEU A 248 -46.87 26.81 20.79
N PRO A 249 -47.40 27.77 21.58
CA PRO A 249 -46.60 28.74 22.33
C PRO A 249 -45.73 28.07 23.40
N SER A 250 -44.58 28.66 23.69
CA SER A 250 -43.47 28.04 24.44
C SER A 250 -43.76 27.57 25.88
N SER A 251 -44.88 27.97 26.49
CA SER A 251 -45.19 27.65 27.89
C SER A 251 -45.79 26.26 28.13
N ASP A 252 -46.32 25.58 27.11
CA ASP A 252 -47.01 24.26 27.26
C ASP A 252 -46.20 23.07 26.69
N THR A 253 -44.89 23.22 26.52
CA THR A 253 -44.03 22.25 25.80
C THR A 253 -43.49 21.09 26.63
N LEU A 254 -43.61 21.14 27.96
CA LEU A 254 -43.05 20.14 28.89
C LEU A 254 -43.65 18.71 28.77
N PRO A 255 -44.98 18.50 28.67
CA PRO A 255 -45.53 17.14 28.56
C PRO A 255 -45.28 16.48 27.17
N LEU A 256 -45.01 17.28 26.13
CA LEU A 256 -44.66 16.80 24.78
C LEU A 256 -43.20 16.31 24.69
N LEU A 257 -42.30 16.85 25.54
CA LEU A 257 -40.92 16.40 25.67
C LEU A 257 -40.84 15.00 26.27
N GLU A 258 -41.65 14.68 27.27
CA GLU A 258 -41.66 13.34 27.87
C GLU A 258 -42.14 12.25 26.89
N ILE A 259 -43.20 12.52 26.13
CA ILE A 259 -43.76 11.58 25.14
C ILE A 259 -42.79 11.38 23.95
N SER A 260 -42.14 12.45 23.48
CA SER A 260 -41.14 12.37 22.41
C SER A 260 -39.86 11.66 22.86
N THR A 261 -39.47 11.80 24.13
CA THR A 261 -38.33 11.08 24.72
C THR A 261 -38.63 9.59 24.83
N VAL A 262 -39.84 9.20 25.26
CA VAL A 262 -40.27 7.79 25.32
C VAL A 262 -40.32 7.15 23.92
N LEU A 263 -40.85 7.86 22.91
CA LEU A 263 -40.86 7.38 21.52
C LEU A 263 -39.46 7.32 20.89
N ALA A 264 -38.56 8.26 21.21
CA ALA A 264 -37.16 8.21 20.79
C ALA A 264 -36.42 7.03 21.43
N VAL A 265 -36.61 6.79 22.73
CA VAL A 265 -36.06 5.65 23.47
C VAL A 265 -36.58 4.31 22.95
N LEU A 266 -37.82 4.25 22.43
CA LEU A 266 -38.38 3.05 21.79
C LEU A 266 -37.94 2.86 20.32
N ALA A 267 -37.61 3.94 19.60
CA ALA A 267 -37.11 3.88 18.22
C ALA A 267 -35.59 3.58 18.13
N ILE A 268 -34.80 4.01 19.13
CA ILE A 268 -33.34 3.81 19.18
C ILE A 268 -32.95 2.32 19.12
N PRO A 269 -33.53 1.39 19.91
CA PRO A 269 -33.22 -0.04 19.85
C PRO A 269 -33.58 -0.66 18.49
N SER A 270 -34.67 -0.19 17.88
CA SER A 270 -35.18 -0.68 16.60
C SER A 270 -34.28 -0.28 15.43
N VAL A 271 -33.81 0.97 15.41
CA VAL A 271 -32.85 1.49 14.43
C VAL A 271 -31.44 0.90 14.66
N PHE A 272 -31.00 0.78 15.92
CA PHE A 272 -29.70 0.16 16.24
C PHE A 272 -29.68 -1.33 15.94
N ARG A 273 -30.75 -2.09 16.21
CA ARG A 273 -30.82 -3.53 15.88
C ARG A 273 -31.04 -3.77 14.40
N TYR A 274 -31.82 -2.95 13.69
CA TYR A 274 -31.92 -3.03 12.22
C TYR A 274 -30.59 -2.70 11.54
N ARG A 275 -29.81 -1.74 12.08
CA ARG A 275 -28.43 -1.45 11.66
C ARG A 275 -27.45 -2.55 12.07
N ARG A 276 -27.58 -3.20 13.24
CA ARG A 276 -26.70 -4.32 13.69
C ARG A 276 -26.95 -5.63 12.92
N ARG A 277 -28.21 -6.04 12.70
CA ARG A 277 -28.62 -7.27 11.95
C ARG A 277 -28.28 -7.25 10.46
N LEU A 278 -28.10 -6.07 9.88
CA LEU A 278 -27.57 -5.87 8.53
C LEU A 278 -26.06 -6.01 8.45
N ARG A 279 -25.39 -5.67 9.54
CA ARG A 279 -23.99 -5.28 9.48
C ARG A 279 -23.06 -6.35 9.98
N SER A 280 -23.33 -7.22 10.94
CA SER A 280 -22.26 -8.08 11.47
C SER A 280 -21.61 -8.99 10.42
N GLU A 281 -22.38 -9.75 9.64
CA GLU A 281 -21.84 -10.70 8.66
C GLU A 281 -21.38 -10.04 7.36
N ILE A 282 -22.09 -9.01 6.90
CA ILE A 282 -21.67 -8.23 5.72
C ILE A 282 -20.46 -7.36 6.05
N ARG A 283 -20.34 -6.86 7.28
CA ARG A 283 -19.16 -6.14 7.78
C ARG A 283 -18.03 -7.11 8.05
N ASP A 284 -18.28 -8.30 8.61
CA ASP A 284 -17.24 -9.31 8.82
C ASP A 284 -16.69 -9.81 7.49
N LEU A 285 -17.56 -10.11 6.52
CA LEU A 285 -17.16 -10.36 5.14
C LEU A 285 -16.45 -9.14 4.55
N ARG A 286 -16.98 -7.91 4.67
CA ARG A 286 -16.30 -6.68 4.23
C ARG A 286 -15.04 -6.33 5.00
N MET A 287 -14.70 -6.98 6.11
CA MET A 287 -13.50 -6.68 6.90
C MET A 287 -12.46 -7.79 6.73
N LYS A 288 -12.89 -9.05 6.67
CA LYS A 288 -12.04 -10.21 6.36
C LYS A 288 -11.65 -10.26 4.88
N TRP A 289 -12.61 -9.96 3.99
CA TRP A 289 -12.38 -9.92 2.55
C TRP A 289 -11.28 -8.93 2.16
N PRO A 290 -11.32 -7.63 2.51
CA PRO A 290 -10.23 -6.72 2.16
C PRO A 290 -8.92 -7.15 2.78
N THR A 291 -8.92 -7.68 4.01
CA THR A 291 -7.69 -8.03 4.72
C THR A 291 -6.97 -9.22 4.08
N GLU A 292 -7.67 -10.31 3.80
CA GLU A 292 -7.08 -11.48 3.16
C GLU A 292 -6.74 -11.19 1.68
N TYR A 293 -7.56 -10.37 1.02
CA TYR A 293 -7.29 -9.88 -0.33
C TYR A 293 -5.99 -9.12 -0.37
N PHE A 294 -5.89 -8.15 0.55
CA PHE A 294 -4.77 -7.26 0.68
C PHE A 294 -3.52 -8.08 0.92
N ARG A 295 -3.52 -8.99 1.91
CA ARG A 295 -2.35 -9.85 2.20
C ARG A 295 -1.89 -10.67 0.98
N ARG A 296 -2.82 -11.26 0.23
CA ARG A 296 -2.47 -12.06 -0.97
C ARG A 296 -2.03 -11.21 -2.15
N TRP A 297 -2.71 -10.09 -2.37
CA TRP A 297 -2.36 -9.16 -3.43
C TRP A 297 -0.98 -8.55 -3.18
N THR A 298 -0.71 -8.07 -1.95
CA THR A 298 0.58 -7.45 -1.58
C THR A 298 1.74 -8.44 -1.56
N SER A 299 1.50 -9.73 -1.34
CA SER A 299 2.55 -10.77 -1.45
C SER A 299 2.83 -11.18 -2.90
N GLN A 300 1.93 -10.91 -3.84
CA GLN A 300 2.02 -11.37 -5.24
C GLN A 300 2.12 -10.21 -6.25
N PHE A 301 2.15 -8.95 -5.82
CA PHE A 301 2.13 -7.80 -6.73
C PHE A 301 3.24 -7.80 -7.81
N PRO A 302 4.48 -8.31 -7.57
CA PRO A 302 5.49 -8.35 -8.62
C PRO A 302 5.10 -9.34 -9.73
N LEU A 303 4.63 -10.54 -9.36
CA LEU A 303 4.14 -11.55 -10.31
C LEU A 303 2.91 -11.05 -11.09
N ARG A 304 2.04 -10.31 -10.43
CA ARG A 304 0.84 -9.71 -11.06
C ARG A 304 1.18 -8.67 -12.13
N SER A 305 2.33 -8.03 -12.04
CA SER A 305 2.78 -7.05 -13.04
C SER A 305 2.93 -7.68 -14.43
N GLY A 306 3.50 -8.90 -14.51
CA GLY A 306 3.61 -9.64 -15.77
C GLY A 306 2.25 -10.08 -16.35
N ALA A 307 1.37 -10.59 -15.48
CA ALA A 307 0.01 -10.97 -15.87
C ALA A 307 -0.82 -9.77 -16.35
N LEU A 308 -0.61 -8.59 -15.75
CA LEU A 308 -1.24 -7.35 -16.18
C LEU A 308 -0.79 -6.95 -17.59
N ILE A 309 0.52 -7.02 -17.90
CA ILE A 309 1.03 -6.69 -19.25
C ILE A 309 0.34 -7.56 -20.31
N ALA A 310 0.21 -8.87 -20.05
CA ALA A 310 -0.52 -9.77 -20.94
C ALA A 310 -1.99 -9.34 -21.09
N THR A 311 -2.67 -9.04 -19.97
CA THR A 311 -4.07 -8.58 -19.97
C THR A 311 -4.24 -7.29 -20.77
N LEU A 312 -3.38 -6.29 -20.56
CA LEU A 312 -3.43 -5.01 -21.26
C LEU A 312 -3.11 -5.15 -22.74
N LYS A 313 -2.16 -6.02 -23.11
CA LYS A 313 -1.89 -6.36 -24.52
C LYS A 313 -3.14 -6.90 -25.20
N GLU A 314 -3.92 -7.73 -24.52
CA GLU A 314 -5.19 -8.18 -25.08
C GLU A 314 -6.22 -7.05 -25.22
N LEU A 315 -6.15 -6.02 -24.37
CA LEU A 315 -6.99 -4.82 -24.48
C LEU A 315 -6.44 -3.81 -25.50
N ASN A 316 -5.50 -4.23 -26.36
CA ASN A 316 -4.81 -3.41 -27.34
C ASN A 316 -4.03 -2.24 -26.71
N VAL A 317 -3.52 -2.45 -25.49
CA VAL A 317 -2.65 -1.52 -24.79
C VAL A 317 -1.28 -2.19 -24.64
N THR A 318 -0.33 -1.75 -25.46
CA THR A 318 1.06 -2.20 -25.34
C THR A 318 1.75 -1.36 -24.27
N LEU A 319 2.15 -2.01 -23.18
CA LEU A 319 3.06 -1.42 -22.21
C LEU A 319 4.49 -1.81 -22.56
N ASP A 320 5.41 -0.86 -22.40
CA ASP A 320 6.82 -1.12 -22.56
C ASP A 320 7.34 -2.00 -21.41
N PRO A 321 7.93 -3.18 -21.70
CA PRO A 321 8.60 -3.99 -20.68
C PRO A 321 9.78 -3.26 -20.01
N THR A 322 10.32 -2.20 -20.61
CA THR A 322 11.30 -1.28 -20.00
C THR A 322 10.66 -0.09 -19.26
N MET A 323 9.48 -0.31 -18.66
CA MET A 323 8.95 0.33 -17.43
C MET A 323 8.83 1.87 -17.31
N ILE A 324 9.14 2.70 -18.30
CA ILE A 324 9.02 4.17 -18.16
C ILE A 324 7.82 4.77 -18.90
N ASP A 325 7.45 4.28 -20.08
CA ASP A 325 6.37 4.93 -20.85
C ASP A 325 4.98 4.50 -20.37
N MET A 326 4.34 5.33 -19.52
CA MET A 326 2.97 5.11 -19.05
C MET A 326 1.91 5.82 -19.90
N ARG A 327 2.29 6.53 -20.98
CA ARG A 327 1.33 7.22 -21.85
C ARG A 327 0.28 6.27 -22.43
N PRO A 328 0.60 5.04 -22.90
CA PRO A 328 -0.41 4.10 -23.39
C PRO A 328 -1.45 3.75 -22.32
N LEU A 329 -0.99 3.50 -21.09
CA LEU A 329 -1.84 3.19 -19.94
C LEU A 329 -2.74 4.37 -19.57
N GLN A 330 -2.17 5.58 -19.49
CA GLN A 330 -2.93 6.78 -19.17
C GLN A 330 -4.00 7.07 -20.22
N ASN A 331 -3.64 7.03 -21.51
CA ASN A 331 -4.58 7.23 -22.63
C ASN A 331 -5.72 6.21 -22.59
N PHE A 332 -5.41 4.95 -22.30
CA PHE A 332 -6.43 3.91 -22.11
C PHE A 332 -7.39 4.27 -20.98
N LEU A 333 -6.89 4.56 -19.77
CA LEU A 333 -7.72 4.93 -18.61
C LEU A 333 -8.57 6.17 -18.87
N GLN A 334 -8.02 7.18 -19.57
CA GLN A 334 -8.74 8.41 -19.90
C GLN A 334 -9.84 8.20 -20.95
N ARG A 335 -9.72 7.22 -21.85
CA ARG A 335 -10.76 6.89 -22.85
C ARG A 335 -11.96 6.13 -22.28
N LEU A 336 -11.78 5.38 -21.20
CA LEU A 336 -12.84 4.53 -20.64
C LEU A 336 -13.97 5.34 -19.98
N PRO A 337 -15.25 5.00 -20.15
CA PRO A 337 -16.33 5.70 -19.45
C PRO A 337 -16.17 5.60 -17.91
N PRO A 338 -16.46 6.66 -17.13
CA PRO A 338 -16.29 6.62 -15.68
C PRO A 338 -17.00 5.43 -15.03
N ASP A 339 -18.20 5.10 -15.46
CA ASP A 339 -19.04 4.04 -14.88
C ASP A 339 -18.62 2.61 -15.24
N THR A 340 -17.53 2.44 -15.99
CA THR A 340 -16.93 1.13 -16.29
C THR A 340 -15.77 0.76 -15.36
N PHE A 341 -15.46 1.59 -14.36
CA PHE A 341 -14.36 1.33 -13.43
C PHE A 341 -14.42 -0.05 -12.82
N PHE A 342 -13.30 -0.75 -12.94
CA PHE A 342 -13.21 -2.16 -12.62
C PHE A 342 -12.09 -2.37 -11.61
N GLY A 343 -12.48 -2.59 -10.35
CA GLY A 343 -11.58 -2.52 -9.20
C GLY A 343 -10.40 -3.49 -9.24
N ALA A 344 -10.61 -4.73 -9.70
CA ALA A 344 -9.54 -5.73 -9.77
C ALA A 344 -8.43 -5.31 -10.74
N LEU A 345 -8.79 -4.84 -11.95
CA LEU A 345 -7.83 -4.30 -12.91
C LEU A 345 -7.15 -3.03 -12.37
N ALA A 346 -7.91 -2.13 -11.73
CA ALA A 346 -7.35 -0.92 -11.15
C ALA A 346 -6.30 -1.23 -10.06
N LEU A 347 -6.50 -2.31 -9.31
CA LEU A 347 -5.54 -2.80 -8.33
C LEU A 347 -4.30 -3.39 -9.01
N ASP A 348 -4.45 -4.26 -10.00
CA ASP A 348 -3.29 -4.80 -10.71
C ASP A 348 -2.48 -3.68 -11.40
N ILE A 349 -3.14 -2.68 -11.99
CA ILE A 349 -2.50 -1.46 -12.50
C ILE A 349 -1.77 -0.71 -11.37
N SER A 350 -2.38 -0.55 -10.20
CA SER A 350 -1.73 0.10 -9.05
C SER A 350 -0.45 -0.62 -8.61
N GLY A 351 -0.44 -1.96 -8.68
CA GLY A 351 0.73 -2.80 -8.37
C GLY A 351 1.84 -2.62 -9.40
N TYR A 352 1.48 -2.54 -10.69
CA TYR A 352 2.40 -2.22 -11.77
C TYR A 352 3.04 -0.83 -11.60
N LEU A 353 2.23 0.19 -11.27
CA LEU A 353 2.75 1.53 -11.00
C LEU A 353 3.65 1.58 -9.77
N ALA A 354 3.30 0.85 -8.71
CA ALA A 354 4.15 0.73 -7.53
C ALA A 354 5.49 0.03 -7.86
N HIS A 355 5.46 -1.00 -8.71
CA HIS A 355 6.67 -1.69 -9.15
C HIS A 355 7.57 -0.77 -9.99
N ALA A 356 7.00 -0.04 -10.96
CA ALA A 356 7.72 0.96 -11.74
C ALA A 356 8.30 2.07 -10.85
N PHE A 357 7.50 2.60 -9.91
CA PHE A 357 7.95 3.57 -8.92
C PHE A 357 9.15 3.08 -8.11
N LEU A 358 9.09 1.85 -7.57
CA LEU A 358 10.19 1.28 -6.78
C LEU A 358 11.45 1.06 -7.63
N GLN A 359 11.29 0.71 -8.91
CA GLN A 359 12.42 0.63 -9.85
C GLN A 359 13.03 2.01 -10.13
N ILE A 360 12.21 3.06 -10.29
CA ILE A 360 12.68 4.44 -10.51
C ILE A 360 13.46 4.98 -9.30
N VAL A 361 13.03 4.62 -8.09
CA VAL A 361 13.75 4.96 -6.84
C VAL A 361 15.13 4.28 -6.77
N GLY A 362 15.32 3.16 -7.47
CA GLY A 362 16.64 2.59 -7.77
C GLY A 362 17.46 2.06 -6.59
N ARG A 363 16.98 2.22 -5.35
CA ARG A 363 17.61 1.74 -4.12
C ARG A 363 16.67 0.75 -3.44
N GLY A 364 17.23 -0.25 -2.77
CA GLY A 364 16.49 -1.27 -2.01
C GLY A 364 15.76 -0.73 -0.78
N ALA A 365 15.02 0.37 -0.93
CA ALA A 365 14.26 1.03 0.11
C ALA A 365 13.26 0.04 0.71
N ARG A 366 13.25 -0.04 2.04
CA ARG A 366 12.30 -0.91 2.72
C ARG A 366 10.90 -0.34 2.55
N PHE A 367 10.03 -1.12 1.93
CA PHE A 367 8.63 -0.78 1.75
C PHE A 367 7.74 -1.81 2.44
N ASN A 368 6.58 -1.35 2.90
CA ASN A 368 5.49 -2.22 3.23
C ASN A 368 4.19 -1.68 2.63
N TRP A 369 3.20 -2.56 2.54
CA TRP A 369 1.86 -2.15 2.19
C TRP A 369 1.07 -1.96 3.47
N ARG A 370 0.28 -0.88 3.56
CA ARG A 370 -0.68 -0.66 4.65
C ARG A 370 -2.07 -0.35 4.12
N PRO A 371 -3.15 -0.78 4.81
CA PRO A 371 -4.49 -0.34 4.48
C PRO A 371 -4.71 1.12 4.90
N GLU A 372 -5.24 1.95 4.00
CA GLU A 372 -5.64 3.33 4.30
C GLU A 372 -6.75 3.36 5.36
N VAL A 373 -6.62 4.26 6.34
CA VAL A 373 -7.58 4.41 7.43
C VAL A 373 -8.96 4.80 6.88
N GLY A 374 -9.98 4.02 7.23
CA GLY A 374 -11.38 4.26 6.86
C GLY A 374 -11.83 3.62 5.54
N THR A 375 -10.90 3.33 4.62
CA THR A 375 -11.23 2.88 3.26
C THR A 375 -10.71 1.48 2.94
N ALA A 376 -9.68 1.03 3.68
CA ALA A 376 -8.98 -0.24 3.49
C ALA A 376 -8.35 -0.40 2.09
N GLU A 377 -8.07 0.70 1.39
CA GLU A 377 -7.32 0.69 0.13
C GLU A 377 -5.83 0.42 0.38
N PRO A 378 -5.12 -0.31 -0.51
CA PRO A 378 -3.70 -0.54 -0.36
C PRO A 378 -2.89 0.73 -0.63
N VAL A 379 -2.06 1.11 0.34
CA VAL A 379 -1.11 2.22 0.27
C VAL A 379 0.30 1.66 0.41
N LEU A 380 1.20 2.06 -0.50
CA LEU A 380 2.61 1.76 -0.40
C LEU A 380 3.24 2.72 0.60
N VAL A 381 3.94 2.21 1.61
CA VAL A 381 4.62 3.01 2.61
C VAL A 381 6.11 2.71 2.57
N LEU A 382 6.90 3.76 2.35
CA LEU A 382 8.34 3.77 2.54
C LEU A 382 8.60 4.28 3.96
N ASP A 383 8.78 3.35 4.90
CA ASP A 383 8.94 3.70 6.32
C ASP A 383 10.15 4.61 6.54
N GLU A 384 11.24 4.31 5.85
CA GLU A 384 12.50 5.06 5.91
C GLU A 384 12.37 6.49 5.37
N ALA A 385 11.48 6.72 4.40
CA ALA A 385 11.23 8.02 3.80
C ALA A 385 10.06 8.77 4.44
N TYR A 386 9.38 8.17 5.44
CA TYR A 386 8.10 8.64 5.98
C TYR A 386 7.12 9.06 4.87
N LEU A 387 7.05 8.24 3.82
CA LEU A 387 6.27 8.54 2.62
C LEU A 387 5.22 7.45 2.42
N SER A 388 3.98 7.87 2.18
CA SER A 388 2.86 6.98 1.88
C SER A 388 2.25 7.38 0.54
N ILE A 389 2.14 6.42 -0.39
CA ILE A 389 1.71 6.66 -1.77
C ILE A 389 0.49 5.78 -2.08
N ASN A 390 -0.62 6.43 -2.46
CA ASN A 390 -1.85 5.76 -2.84
C ASN A 390 -1.98 5.69 -4.38
N PHE A 391 -1.34 4.68 -4.98
CA PHE A 391 -1.39 4.43 -6.42
C PHE A 391 -2.81 4.14 -6.92
N LEU A 392 -3.61 3.41 -6.14
CA LEU A 392 -4.99 3.10 -6.51
C LEU A 392 -5.84 4.36 -6.66
N ASN A 393 -5.70 5.32 -5.75
CA ASN A 393 -6.36 6.61 -5.86
C ASN A 393 -5.93 7.38 -7.12
N LYS A 394 -4.63 7.33 -7.48
CA LYS A 394 -4.14 7.93 -8.72
C LYS A 394 -4.79 7.29 -9.95
N VAL A 395 -4.82 5.97 -10.05
CA VAL A 395 -5.51 5.23 -11.14
C VAL A 395 -6.99 5.61 -11.21
N ARG A 396 -7.67 5.66 -10.07
CA ARG A 396 -9.07 6.07 -9.99
C ARG A 396 -9.29 7.50 -10.50
N ASN A 397 -8.42 8.44 -10.13
CA ASN A 397 -8.53 9.83 -10.57
C ASN A 397 -8.32 9.99 -12.08
N ILE A 398 -7.41 9.19 -12.68
CA ILE A 398 -7.23 9.17 -14.14
C ILE A 398 -8.46 8.55 -14.82
N TRP A 399 -8.95 7.41 -14.33
CA TRP A 399 -10.09 6.71 -14.93
C TRP A 399 -11.39 7.52 -14.81
N ILE A 400 -11.79 7.90 -13.60
CA ILE A 400 -13.11 8.47 -13.32
C ILE A 400 -13.10 9.97 -13.58
N SER A 401 -12.16 10.69 -12.97
CA SER A 401 -12.12 12.16 -12.97
C SER A 401 -11.32 12.73 -14.15
N LYS A 402 -10.71 11.89 -14.98
CA LYS A 402 -9.90 12.29 -16.13
C LYS A 402 -8.78 13.25 -15.74
N GLY A 403 -8.04 12.91 -14.69
CA GLY A 403 -6.89 13.67 -14.22
C GLY A 403 -5.95 14.07 -15.38
N LYS A 404 -5.55 15.36 -15.39
CA LYS A 404 -4.75 15.97 -16.46
C LYS A 404 -3.24 15.76 -16.30
N GLU A 405 -2.77 15.50 -15.08
CA GLU A 405 -1.35 15.29 -14.81
C GLU A 405 -0.87 13.98 -15.46
N GLU A 406 0.23 14.07 -16.23
CA GLU A 406 0.89 12.92 -16.84
C GLU A 406 1.39 11.93 -15.79
N LEU A 407 1.11 10.65 -16.02
CA LEU A 407 1.41 9.58 -15.10
C LEU A 407 2.93 9.38 -14.94
N ASP A 408 3.69 9.55 -16.01
CA ASP A 408 5.16 9.53 -15.99
C ASP A 408 5.71 10.63 -15.10
N HIS A 409 5.30 11.88 -15.36
CA HIS A 409 5.70 13.04 -14.55
C HIS A 409 5.35 12.85 -13.06
N TRP A 410 4.17 12.33 -12.76
CA TRP A 410 3.76 12.03 -11.39
C TRP A 410 4.65 10.96 -10.73
N LEU A 411 4.97 9.88 -11.45
CA LEU A 411 5.86 8.81 -10.96
C LEU A 411 7.28 9.34 -10.71
N TRP A 412 7.86 10.07 -11.67
CA TRP A 412 9.19 10.64 -11.57
C TRP A 412 9.32 11.64 -10.42
N ASN A 413 8.35 12.55 -10.28
CA ASN A 413 8.34 13.49 -9.17
C ASN A 413 8.17 12.79 -7.83
N GLY A 414 7.26 11.82 -7.75
CA GLY A 414 7.08 11.02 -6.54
C GLY A 414 8.37 10.28 -6.15
N ALA A 415 9.05 9.70 -7.12
CA ALA A 415 10.30 8.97 -6.89
C ALA A 415 11.43 9.92 -6.46
N ARG A 416 11.55 11.09 -7.08
CA ARG A 416 12.51 12.13 -6.66
C ARG A 416 12.29 12.56 -5.21
N VAL A 417 11.03 12.77 -4.81
CA VAL A 417 10.67 13.09 -3.42
C VAL A 417 11.05 11.94 -2.48
N ALA A 418 10.83 10.69 -2.89
CA ALA A 418 11.22 9.52 -2.10
C ALA A 418 12.74 9.45 -1.92
N GLU A 419 13.51 9.63 -3.01
CA GLU A 419 14.98 9.61 -3.00
C GLU A 419 15.55 10.71 -2.10
N ASP A 420 15.05 11.93 -2.25
CA ASP A 420 15.51 13.06 -1.44
C ASP A 420 15.24 12.82 0.07
N ARG A 421 14.09 12.23 0.42
CA ARG A 421 13.77 11.89 1.83
C ARG A 421 14.59 10.73 2.35
N LEU A 422 14.89 9.73 1.51
CA LEU A 422 15.79 8.63 1.86
C LEU A 422 17.22 9.14 2.07
N ALA A 423 17.66 10.16 1.33
CA ALA A 423 18.98 10.77 1.49
C ALA A 423 19.15 11.51 2.83
N LEU A 424 18.06 11.94 3.46
CA LEU A 424 18.04 12.58 4.78
C LEU A 424 18.13 11.56 5.95
N GLN A 425 18.45 10.29 5.67
CA GLN A 425 18.70 9.26 6.68
C GLN A 425 20.13 9.35 7.24
N PRO A 426 20.34 10.21 8.26
CA PRO A 426 19.81 9.88 9.58
C PRO A 426 18.94 11.00 10.16
N ILE A 427 17.62 10.85 10.00
CA ILE A 427 16.59 11.78 10.49
C ILE A 427 16.79 12.17 11.97
N ALA A 428 17.27 11.24 12.79
CA ALA A 428 17.60 11.50 14.19
C ALA A 428 18.68 12.58 14.37
N ILE A 429 19.69 12.64 13.50
CA ILE A 429 20.72 13.69 13.52
C ILE A 429 20.10 15.04 13.15
N LEU A 430 19.26 15.09 12.11
CA LEU A 430 18.57 16.32 11.72
C LEU A 430 17.66 16.84 12.85
N ILE A 431 16.95 15.93 13.55
CA ILE A 431 16.15 16.27 14.72
C ILE A 431 17.03 16.75 15.89
N ALA A 432 18.13 16.05 16.18
CA ALA A 432 19.06 16.38 17.27
C ALA A 432 19.72 17.74 17.06
N LEU A 433 20.08 18.06 15.82
CA LEU A 433 20.65 19.35 15.42
C LEU A 433 19.61 20.45 15.24
N GLY A 434 18.32 20.17 15.43
CA GLY A 434 17.27 21.18 15.36
C GLY A 434 16.91 21.63 13.94
N PHE A 435 17.13 20.81 12.90
CA PHE A 435 16.55 21.07 11.57
C PHE A 435 15.03 20.80 11.54
N MET A 436 14.53 20.05 12.51
CA MET A 436 13.10 19.81 12.73
C MET A 436 12.86 19.41 14.19
N LYS A 437 11.67 19.70 14.71
CA LYS A 437 11.21 19.23 16.03
C LYS A 437 10.72 17.79 15.98
N GLU A 438 9.95 17.48 14.95
CA GLU A 438 9.23 16.22 14.75
C GLU A 438 9.38 15.75 13.30
N VAL A 439 9.25 14.44 13.08
CA VAL A 439 9.44 13.82 11.75
C VAL A 439 8.39 14.27 10.73
N ASN A 440 7.20 14.69 11.17
CA ASN A 440 6.15 15.23 10.30
C ASN A 440 6.57 16.52 9.57
N GLN A 441 7.62 17.20 10.02
CA GLN A 441 8.20 18.39 9.39
C GLN A 441 9.23 18.07 8.30
N LEU A 442 9.60 16.81 8.12
CA LEU A 442 10.53 16.36 7.08
C LEU A 442 10.15 16.84 5.65
N PRO A 443 8.87 16.85 5.23
CA PRO A 443 8.49 17.41 3.93
C PRO A 443 8.83 18.89 3.79
N GLN A 444 8.57 19.70 4.83
CA GLN A 444 8.85 21.14 4.81
C GLN A 444 10.36 21.40 4.80
N LEU A 445 11.11 20.68 5.64
CA LEU A 445 12.58 20.76 5.66
C LEU A 445 13.18 20.43 4.29
N HIS A 446 12.65 19.41 3.62
CA HIS A 446 13.08 19.04 2.28
C HIS A 446 12.91 20.19 1.26
N ASP A 447 11.72 20.80 1.22
CA ASP A 447 11.44 21.93 0.33
C ASP A 447 12.35 23.13 0.68
N ASP A 448 12.53 23.42 1.96
CA ASP A 448 13.38 24.53 2.43
C ASP A 448 14.86 24.33 2.06
N LEU A 449 15.38 23.11 2.22
CA LEU A 449 16.74 22.76 1.82
C LEU A 449 16.91 22.87 0.31
N ARG A 450 15.96 22.36 -0.47
CA ARG A 450 15.99 22.43 -1.93
C ARG A 450 16.02 23.88 -2.42
N ASN A 451 15.21 24.74 -1.81
CA ASN A 451 15.17 26.17 -2.15
C ASN A 451 16.42 26.92 -1.69
N ALA A 452 17.13 26.38 -0.69
CA ALA A 452 18.38 26.95 -0.19
C ALA A 452 19.62 26.53 -0.97
N ILE A 453 19.52 25.58 -1.93
CA ILE A 453 20.62 25.17 -2.80
C ILE A 453 21.01 26.33 -3.74
N PRO A 454 22.19 26.95 -3.57
CA PRO A 454 22.69 27.92 -4.54
C PRO A 454 23.18 27.14 -5.78
N ILE A 455 22.72 27.50 -6.97
CA ILE A 455 23.14 26.87 -8.24
C ILE A 455 24.67 27.00 -8.46
N SER A 456 25.33 27.96 -7.79
CA SER A 456 26.74 28.33 -8.01
C SER A 456 27.79 27.59 -7.17
N LEU A 457 27.43 26.74 -6.21
CA LEU A 457 28.38 26.01 -5.32
C LEU A 457 28.27 24.49 -5.45
N SER A 458 28.12 24.00 -6.68
CA SER A 458 28.13 22.57 -6.96
C SER A 458 29.47 22.13 -7.55
N LYS A 459 29.92 20.95 -7.16
CA LYS A 459 31.15 20.33 -7.64
C LYS A 459 30.81 18.96 -8.21
N GLN A 460 31.22 18.69 -9.44
CA GLN A 460 31.05 17.38 -10.07
C GLN A 460 32.33 16.57 -9.98
N GLN A 461 32.20 15.28 -9.68
CA GLN A 461 33.31 14.36 -9.53
C GLN A 461 32.95 13.01 -10.12
N ARG A 462 33.83 12.45 -10.94
CA ARG A 462 33.68 11.09 -11.46
C ARG A 462 34.33 10.09 -10.52
N MET A 463 33.60 9.03 -10.15
CA MET A 463 34.13 7.91 -9.37
C MET A 463 33.73 6.59 -10.04
N GLY A 464 34.68 5.94 -10.71
CA GLY A 464 34.40 4.78 -11.56
C GLY A 464 33.55 5.17 -12.78
N GLU A 465 32.46 4.43 -13.01
CA GLU A 465 31.53 4.67 -14.13
C GLU A 465 30.47 5.74 -13.85
N HIS A 466 30.34 6.21 -12.60
CA HIS A 466 29.30 7.14 -12.19
C HIS A 466 29.86 8.55 -11.97
N ILE A 467 29.08 9.58 -12.32
CA ILE A 467 29.35 10.97 -11.94
C ILE A 467 28.48 11.35 -10.73
N TYR A 468 29.13 12.01 -9.79
CA TYR A 468 28.53 12.53 -8.57
C TYR A 468 28.52 14.05 -8.62
N ARG A 469 27.49 14.65 -8.05
CA ARG A 469 27.39 16.10 -7.82
C ARG A 469 27.24 16.35 -6.33
N VAL A 470 28.15 17.13 -5.76
CA VAL A 470 28.03 17.61 -4.38
C VAL A 470 27.65 19.08 -4.42
N THR A 471 26.55 19.43 -3.77
CA THR A 471 26.10 20.82 -3.62
C THR A 471 26.10 21.21 -2.16
N TRP A 472 26.73 22.34 -1.86
CA TRP A 472 26.89 22.81 -0.48
C TRP A 472 25.81 23.82 -0.11
N ILE A 473 24.94 23.45 0.83
CA ILE A 473 23.93 24.35 1.41
C ILE A 473 24.52 24.94 2.68
N ARG A 474 24.89 26.22 2.66
CA ARG A 474 25.62 26.87 3.77
C ARG A 474 24.76 27.91 4.48
N LYS A 475 24.55 27.74 5.78
CA LYS A 475 23.99 28.75 6.69
C LYS A 475 24.72 28.66 8.02
N SER A 476 25.70 29.55 8.21
CA SER A 476 26.57 29.55 9.39
C SER A 476 25.78 29.43 10.70
N PRO A 477 26.19 28.55 11.65
CA PRO A 477 27.41 27.74 11.61
C PRO A 477 27.26 26.36 10.91
N PHE A 478 26.12 26.09 10.26
CA PHE A 478 25.81 24.78 9.67
C PHE A 478 25.95 24.74 8.16
N ASP A 479 26.52 23.64 7.67
CA ASP A 479 26.60 23.29 6.26
C ASP A 479 25.98 21.90 6.02
N ILE A 480 25.39 21.69 4.85
CA ILE A 480 24.89 20.39 4.39
C ILE A 480 25.53 20.06 3.05
N ALA A 481 26.16 18.90 2.98
CA ALA A 481 26.68 18.32 1.74
C ALA A 481 25.54 17.53 1.08
N TRP A 482 24.87 18.18 0.12
CA TRP A 482 23.81 17.57 -0.67
C TRP A 482 24.42 16.81 -1.84
N THR A 483 24.39 15.49 -1.74
CA THR A 483 25.13 14.62 -2.65
C THR A 483 24.20 13.88 -3.58
N GLU A 484 24.46 13.94 -4.89
CA GLU A 484 23.68 13.29 -5.92
C GLU A 484 24.56 12.42 -6.83
N ILE A 485 23.98 11.38 -7.43
CA ILE A 485 24.64 10.48 -8.40
C ILE A 485 23.86 10.42 -9.71
N GLU A 486 24.54 10.29 -10.84
CA GLU A 486 23.90 10.01 -12.12
C GLU A 486 23.17 8.66 -12.08
N LYS A 487 21.89 8.66 -12.48
CA LYS A 487 21.11 7.42 -12.53
C LYS A 487 21.54 6.58 -13.74
N PRO A 488 21.78 5.27 -13.57
CA PRO A 488 21.92 4.38 -14.70
C PRO A 488 20.59 4.30 -15.48
N PRO A 489 20.64 3.99 -16.78
CA PRO A 489 19.43 3.73 -17.55
C PRO A 489 18.54 2.70 -16.85
N PRO A 490 17.23 2.96 -16.76
CA PRO A 490 16.50 3.90 -17.61
C PRO A 490 16.27 5.28 -16.96
N GLY A 491 16.91 5.58 -15.81
CA GLY A 491 16.80 6.88 -15.13
C GLY A 491 17.50 8.02 -15.88
N TRP A 492 16.84 9.19 -15.94
CA TRP A 492 17.44 10.44 -16.43
C TRP A 492 17.69 11.39 -15.26
N GLY A 493 18.89 11.97 -15.19
CA GLY A 493 19.26 13.00 -14.22
C GLY A 493 19.98 12.47 -12.97
N LEU A 494 20.05 13.34 -11.95
CA LEU A 494 20.79 13.13 -10.72
C LEU A 494 19.85 12.71 -9.57
N ALA A 495 20.24 11.70 -8.80
CA ALA A 495 19.50 11.18 -7.66
C ALA A 495 20.22 11.51 -6.35
N THR A 496 19.55 12.14 -5.39
CA THR A 496 20.16 12.46 -4.09
C THR A 496 20.48 11.18 -3.32
N ILE A 497 21.76 10.93 -3.02
CA ILE A 497 22.24 9.77 -2.25
C ILE A 497 22.41 10.05 -0.77
N ALA A 498 22.81 11.26 -0.40
CA ALA A 498 23.06 11.64 0.99
C ALA A 498 22.89 13.14 1.18
N ALA A 499 22.38 13.54 2.34
CA ALA A 499 22.33 14.92 2.80
C ALA A 499 22.74 14.96 4.27
N ILE A 500 24.04 15.17 4.51
CA ILE A 500 24.64 15.06 5.84
C ILE A 500 24.87 16.46 6.41
N PRO A 501 24.23 16.85 7.54
CA PRO A 501 24.46 18.12 8.18
C PRO A 501 25.76 18.12 9.01
N PHE A 502 26.47 19.24 9.02
CA PHE A 502 27.68 19.44 9.79
C PHE A 502 27.74 20.86 10.37
N CYS A 503 28.31 21.04 11.58
CA CYS A 503 28.54 22.35 12.17
C CYS A 503 30.03 22.68 12.08
N ASN A 504 30.34 23.77 11.40
CA ASN A 504 31.72 24.14 11.07
C ASN A 504 32.50 24.69 12.26
N ASP A 505 31.80 25.22 13.25
CA ASP A 505 32.38 25.69 14.49
C ASP A 505 32.61 24.46 15.39
N THR A 506 33.67 23.69 15.18
CA THR A 506 33.98 22.46 15.95
C THR A 506 35.47 22.30 16.19
N LYS A 507 35.82 21.46 17.18
CA LYS A 507 37.22 21.14 17.48
C LYS A 507 37.75 20.08 16.51
N THR A 508 39.03 20.21 16.17
CA THR A 508 39.77 19.17 15.47
C THR A 508 40.24 18.12 16.46
N LEU A 509 40.03 16.85 16.13
CA LEU A 509 40.48 15.69 16.88
C LEU A 509 41.39 14.83 16.01
N GLU A 510 42.46 14.35 16.62
CA GLU A 510 43.36 13.37 16.00
C GLU A 510 42.87 11.95 16.29
N GLY A 511 42.92 11.09 15.28
CA GLY A 511 42.59 9.68 15.42
C GLY A 511 43.37 8.80 14.45
N LYS A 512 43.07 7.51 14.47
CA LYS A 512 43.56 6.51 13.53
C LYS A 512 42.36 5.78 12.93
N LEU A 513 42.36 5.61 11.61
CA LEU A 513 41.36 4.81 10.91
C LEU A 513 41.63 3.33 11.17
N GLU A 514 40.66 2.63 11.77
CA GLU A 514 40.77 1.18 11.98
C GLU A 514 40.10 0.38 10.87
N ALA A 515 38.98 0.90 10.36
CA ALA A 515 38.27 0.33 9.24
C ALA A 515 37.47 1.41 8.50
N SER A 516 37.55 1.34 7.17
CA SER A 516 36.70 2.08 6.23
C SER A 516 35.68 1.15 5.59
N SER A 517 34.63 1.70 4.99
CA SER A 517 33.55 0.91 4.38
C SER A 517 33.96 0.34 3.01
N PRO A 518 34.35 -0.95 2.99
CA PRO A 518 33.58 -1.94 2.21
C PRO A 518 33.08 -3.12 3.07
N ARG A 519 33.26 -3.08 4.39
CA ARG A 519 32.77 -4.13 5.32
C ARG A 519 31.40 -3.86 5.94
N SER A 520 30.82 -2.66 5.77
CA SER A 520 29.42 -2.40 6.13
C SER A 520 28.55 -2.66 4.91
N PRO A 521 27.78 -3.77 4.85
CA PRO A 521 27.02 -4.15 3.65
C PRO A 521 25.90 -3.17 3.27
N SER A 522 25.66 -2.14 4.09
CA SER A 522 24.51 -1.24 4.00
C SER A 522 24.84 0.25 3.91
N ARG A 523 26.06 0.70 4.23
CA ARG A 523 26.40 2.14 4.31
C ARG A 523 27.85 2.45 3.95
N GLU A 524 28.06 3.21 2.89
CA GLU A 524 29.38 3.62 2.39
C GLU A 524 29.96 4.84 3.13
N ASP A 525 29.13 5.57 3.90
CA ASP A 525 29.42 6.86 4.54
C ASP A 525 29.94 6.78 5.99
N LEU A 526 30.16 5.58 6.53
CA LEU A 526 30.60 5.34 7.92
C LEU A 526 32.10 5.05 8.02
N ALA A 527 32.80 5.81 8.87
CA ALA A 527 34.20 5.61 9.23
C ALA A 527 34.35 5.07 10.66
N ILE A 528 35.25 4.10 10.88
CA ILE A 528 35.55 3.58 12.22
C ILE A 528 36.90 4.13 12.68
N VAL A 529 36.87 5.01 13.66
CA VAL A 529 38.02 5.80 14.10
C VAL A 529 38.33 5.53 15.56
N ARG A 530 39.60 5.25 15.86
CA ARG A 530 40.14 5.26 17.22
C ARG A 530 40.78 6.61 17.49
N PHE A 531 40.15 7.41 18.35
CA PHE A 531 40.65 8.75 18.69
C PHE A 531 41.80 8.68 19.69
N LYS A 532 42.76 9.60 19.53
CA LYS A 532 43.79 9.85 20.52
C LYS A 532 43.14 10.28 21.83
N SER A 533 43.61 9.74 22.95
CA SER A 533 43.02 9.93 24.29
C SER A 533 41.67 9.22 24.51
N ASN A 534 41.17 8.45 23.53
CA ASN A 534 40.10 7.46 23.69
C ASN A 534 40.54 6.11 23.09
N ASP A 535 41.73 5.66 23.47
CA ASP A 535 42.44 4.58 22.79
C ASP A 535 41.83 3.20 23.04
N LEU A 536 40.85 3.06 23.94
CA LEU A 536 40.26 1.78 24.32
C LEU A 536 39.17 1.32 23.35
N VAL A 537 38.35 2.23 22.83
CA VAL A 537 37.15 1.88 22.06
C VAL A 537 37.03 2.71 20.78
N PRO A 538 36.99 2.08 19.59
CA PRO A 538 36.76 2.81 18.34
C PRO A 538 35.31 3.28 18.25
N LEU A 539 35.10 4.39 17.56
CA LEU A 539 33.79 5.02 17.38
C LEU A 539 33.44 5.07 15.89
N GLY A 540 32.16 4.86 15.57
CA GLY A 540 31.65 5.11 14.23
C GLY A 540 31.40 6.61 14.03
N VAL A 541 31.85 7.14 12.91
CA VAL A 541 31.73 8.55 12.54
C VAL A 541 31.12 8.64 11.14
N LEU A 542 30.01 9.38 11.02
CA LEU A 542 29.39 9.65 9.73
C LEU A 542 30.19 10.76 9.03
N LEU A 543 30.73 10.48 7.84
CA LEU A 543 31.58 11.44 7.12
C LEU A 543 30.74 12.39 6.25
N HIS A 544 30.77 13.68 6.60
CA HIS A 544 30.10 14.74 5.87
C HIS A 544 30.65 14.95 4.46
N ASN A 545 31.98 14.88 4.31
CA ASN A 545 32.70 15.08 3.04
C ASN A 545 33.13 13.75 2.37
N TYR A 546 32.41 12.65 2.61
CA TYR A 546 32.77 11.30 2.14
C TYR A 546 33.21 11.23 0.66
N LEU A 547 32.47 11.87 -0.25
CA LEU A 547 32.83 11.84 -1.68
C LEU A 547 34.12 12.60 -2.03
N GLU A 548 34.45 13.64 -1.28
CA GLU A 548 35.69 14.41 -1.52
C GLU A 548 36.94 13.61 -1.12
N VAL A 549 36.80 12.72 -0.14
CA VAL A 549 37.89 11.89 0.39
C VAL A 549 37.95 10.52 -0.28
N GLY A 550 36.83 10.04 -0.82
CA GLY A 550 36.71 8.89 -1.72
C GLY A 550 37.18 7.54 -1.14
N PRO A 551 37.18 6.47 -1.95
CA PRO A 551 37.70 5.14 -1.57
C PRO A 551 39.21 5.14 -1.27
N ALA A 552 39.94 6.21 -1.61
CA ALA A 552 41.32 6.41 -1.18
C ALA A 552 41.45 6.58 0.35
N TYR A 553 40.36 6.90 1.05
CA TYR A 553 40.28 6.86 2.51
C TYR A 553 40.66 5.48 3.08
N VAL A 554 40.35 4.38 2.37
CA VAL A 554 40.69 3.00 2.75
C VAL A 554 42.21 2.80 2.92
N LYS A 555 43.03 3.60 2.23
CA LYS A 555 44.50 3.50 2.26
C LYS A 555 45.16 4.38 3.32
N ARG A 556 44.41 5.21 4.05
CA ARG A 556 44.94 6.08 5.11
C ARG A 556 45.04 5.29 6.42
N SER A 557 46.04 4.41 6.53
CA SER A 557 46.33 3.65 7.76
C SER A 557 46.97 4.49 8.88
N ASP A 558 47.24 5.76 8.61
CA ASP A 558 48.01 6.67 9.46
C ASP A 558 47.11 7.60 10.31
N GLN A 559 47.75 8.50 11.07
CA GLN A 559 47.06 9.53 11.84
C GLN A 559 46.22 10.41 10.91
N LEU A 560 45.00 10.73 11.36
CA LEU A 560 44.05 11.56 10.66
C LEU A 560 43.50 12.64 11.57
N GLU A 561 43.21 13.79 10.98
CA GLU A 561 42.59 14.93 11.65
C GLU A 561 41.15 15.09 11.17
N LEU A 562 40.21 15.08 12.12
CA LEU A 562 38.78 15.24 11.87
C LEU A 562 38.25 16.42 12.64
N LYS A 563 37.49 17.30 12.00
CA LYS A 563 36.58 18.18 12.73
C LYS A 563 35.34 17.38 13.09
N ILE A 564 34.95 17.38 14.36
CA ILE A 564 33.86 16.51 14.83
C ILE A 564 32.78 17.31 15.52
N ILE A 565 31.55 17.00 15.14
CA ILE A 565 30.36 17.36 15.89
C ILE A 565 29.73 16.12 16.52
N ALA A 566 29.35 16.24 17.79
CA ALA A 566 28.42 15.32 18.43
C ALA A 566 27.03 15.95 18.53
N ALA A 567 26.01 15.27 18.02
CA ALA A 567 24.61 15.68 18.12
C ALA A 567 23.86 14.76 19.09
N VAL A 568 23.29 15.29 20.17
CA VAL A 568 22.59 14.50 21.18
C VAL A 568 21.12 14.36 20.85
N GLU A 569 20.65 13.12 20.84
CA GLU A 569 19.24 12.81 20.65
C GLU A 569 18.41 13.19 21.88
N GLU A 570 18.88 12.78 23.06
CA GLU A 570 18.31 13.10 24.36
C GLU A 570 19.41 13.01 25.43
N ALA A 571 19.44 13.99 26.33
CA ALA A 571 20.45 14.10 27.38
C ALA A 571 19.81 14.36 28.73
N GLN A 572 20.42 13.84 29.79
CA GLN A 572 20.07 14.14 31.17
C GLN A 572 21.27 14.75 31.88
N VAL A 573 21.04 15.88 32.56
CA VAL A 573 22.01 16.45 33.50
C VAL A 573 21.99 15.61 34.76
N VAL A 574 23.16 15.10 35.13
CA VAL A 574 23.39 14.22 36.27
C VAL A 574 24.21 14.98 37.30
N THR A 575 23.70 15.07 38.53
CA THR A 575 24.43 15.68 39.64
C THR A 575 25.52 14.73 40.14
N PRO A 576 26.61 15.23 40.76
CA PRO A 576 27.64 14.38 41.35
C PRO A 576 27.07 13.30 42.28
N ARG A 577 26.08 13.67 43.12
CA ARG A 577 25.39 12.74 44.01
C ARG A 577 24.64 11.63 43.26
N MET A 578 23.99 11.95 42.15
CA MET A 578 23.31 10.95 41.31
C MET A 578 24.30 10.03 40.60
N ARG A 579 25.44 10.57 40.16
CA ARG A 579 26.53 9.81 39.54
C ARG A 579 27.13 8.82 40.53
N ASP A 580 27.38 9.24 41.78
CA ASP A 580 27.96 8.36 42.81
C ASP A 580 27.02 7.22 43.22
N LEU A 581 25.70 7.43 43.12
CA LEU A 581 24.69 6.37 43.29
C LEU A 581 24.66 5.36 42.11
N GLN A 582 25.25 5.73 40.97
CA GLN A 582 25.32 4.93 39.74
C GLN A 582 26.75 4.42 39.50
N SER A 583 27.40 3.85 40.53
CA SER A 583 28.81 3.44 40.54
C SER A 583 29.28 2.48 39.42
N GLN A 584 28.36 1.95 38.62
CA GLN A 584 28.66 1.14 37.43
C GLN A 584 28.85 1.96 36.14
N VAL A 585 28.46 3.24 36.11
CA VAL A 585 28.54 4.09 34.91
C VAL A 585 29.87 4.84 34.92
N ARG A 586 30.80 4.42 34.06
CA ARG A 586 32.11 5.07 33.89
C ARG A 586 31.99 6.29 32.98
N GLU A 587 32.70 7.36 33.32
CA GLU A 587 32.88 8.54 32.48
C GLU A 587 33.59 8.13 31.19
N SER A 588 32.81 7.94 30.13
CA SER A 588 33.28 7.32 28.90
C SER A 588 32.32 7.61 27.75
N ILE A 589 32.82 7.38 26.54
CA ILE A 589 32.04 7.36 25.31
C ILE A 589 32.31 6.03 24.62
N GLY A 590 31.24 5.35 24.20
CA GLY A 590 31.34 4.04 23.56
C GLY A 590 30.22 3.80 22.55
N PRO A 591 30.45 2.94 21.54
CA PRO A 591 29.48 2.63 20.51
C PRO A 591 28.25 1.96 21.12
N LYS A 592 27.06 2.38 20.68
CA LYS A 592 25.80 1.83 21.17
C LYS A 592 25.51 0.45 20.59
N ASN A 593 25.88 0.24 19.32
CA ASN A 593 25.69 -1.01 18.60
C ASN A 593 27.04 -1.55 18.12
N MET A 594 27.36 -2.78 18.54
CA MET A 594 28.60 -3.48 18.19
C MET A 594 28.30 -4.79 17.47
N GLY A 595 29.01 -5.04 16.37
CA GLY A 595 29.05 -6.32 15.67
C GLY A 595 30.18 -7.20 16.22
N GLN A 596 30.96 -7.83 15.34
CA GLN A 596 32.17 -8.60 15.68
C GLN A 596 33.30 -7.68 16.25
N GLY A 597 33.04 -6.95 17.33
CA GLY A 597 33.97 -5.99 17.95
C GLY A 597 34.08 -4.65 17.21
N ILE A 598 33.20 -4.37 16.25
CA ILE A 598 33.25 -3.19 15.38
C ILE A 598 31.95 -2.39 15.49
N PRO A 599 31.99 -1.04 15.61
CA PRO A 599 30.81 -0.20 15.58
C PRO A 599 30.00 -0.39 14.29
N MET A 600 28.69 -0.57 14.43
CA MET A 600 27.79 -0.79 13.28
C MET A 600 27.14 0.51 12.77
N ASP A 601 27.21 1.60 13.54
CA ASP A 601 26.66 2.91 13.23
C ASP A 601 27.47 4.03 13.92
N SER A 602 27.05 5.29 13.73
CA SER A 602 27.67 6.45 14.37
C SER A 602 27.02 6.84 15.72
N GLN A 603 26.19 5.97 16.31
CA GLN A 603 25.60 6.21 17.62
C GLN A 603 26.57 5.79 18.73
N ALA A 604 26.75 6.67 19.72
CA ALA A 604 27.49 6.38 20.92
C ALA A 604 26.67 6.71 22.17
N ALA A 605 26.78 5.84 23.18
CA ALA A 605 26.34 6.15 24.53
C ALA A 605 27.48 6.89 25.26
N PHE A 606 27.13 7.88 26.07
CA PHE A 606 28.12 8.68 26.77
C PHE A 606 27.69 9.08 28.18
N MET A 607 28.68 9.27 29.03
CA MET A 607 28.58 10.06 30.26
C MET A 607 29.90 10.80 30.45
N GLY A 608 29.85 12.12 30.64
CA GLY A 608 31.06 12.91 30.85
C GLY A 608 30.79 14.17 31.65
N ARG A 609 31.87 14.81 32.09
CA ARG A 609 31.81 16.02 32.91
C ARG A 609 31.65 17.26 32.03
N ILE A 610 30.74 18.14 32.40
CA ILE A 610 30.53 19.42 31.72
C ILE A 610 31.66 20.38 32.10
N VAL A 611 32.41 20.84 31.10
CA VAL A 611 33.53 21.78 31.28
C VAL A 611 33.20 23.18 30.78
N SER A 612 32.41 23.31 29.72
CA SER A 612 32.00 24.61 29.17
C SER A 612 30.59 24.55 28.59
N ILE A 613 29.94 25.71 28.53
CA ILE A 613 28.57 25.85 28.00
C ILE A 613 28.48 27.14 27.22
N SER A 614 27.90 27.06 26.04
CA SER A 614 27.42 28.21 25.29
C SER A 614 26.07 27.91 24.64
N GLU A 615 25.41 28.97 24.19
CA GLU A 615 24.15 28.88 23.47
C GLU A 615 24.37 29.10 21.98
N THR A 616 23.65 28.34 21.17
CA THR A 616 23.55 28.56 19.73
C THR A 616 22.13 28.23 19.26
N ALA A 617 21.84 28.41 17.98
CA ALA A 617 20.57 28.03 17.39
C ALA A 617 20.80 27.44 16.02
N ASN A 618 19.91 26.54 15.59
CA ASN A 618 19.90 26.08 14.22
C ASN A 618 19.41 27.23 13.32
N PRO A 619 20.21 27.73 12.36
CA PRO A 619 19.87 28.89 11.53
C PRO A 619 18.80 28.60 10.47
N PHE A 620 18.46 27.34 10.23
CA PHE A 620 17.38 26.96 9.32
C PHE A 620 16.00 27.08 9.97
N THR A 621 15.90 26.89 11.29
CA THR A 621 14.62 26.81 12.02
C THR A 621 14.50 27.75 13.22
N GLY A 622 15.61 28.33 13.67
CA GLY A 622 15.70 29.09 14.91
C GLY A 622 15.62 28.22 16.19
N ILE A 623 15.67 26.89 16.09
CA ILE A 623 15.59 26.01 17.26
C ILE A 623 16.83 26.20 18.15
N PRO A 624 16.67 26.52 19.44
CA PRO A 624 17.79 26.78 20.33
C PRO A 624 18.50 25.48 20.73
N LEU A 625 19.83 25.54 20.74
CA LEU A 625 20.73 24.45 21.09
C LEU A 625 21.68 24.90 22.22
N TRP A 626 21.96 23.99 23.14
CA TRP A 626 23.15 24.06 23.98
C TRP A 626 24.35 23.53 23.21
N ARG A 627 25.47 24.23 23.30
CA ARG A 627 26.79 23.70 22.97
C ARG A 627 27.52 23.45 24.27
N ILE A 628 27.79 22.19 24.56
CA ILE A 628 28.33 21.74 25.84
C ILE A 628 29.68 21.09 25.58
N GLY A 629 30.75 21.66 26.14
CA GLY A 629 32.04 20.98 26.18
C GLY A 629 32.00 19.88 27.24
N ILE A 630 32.30 18.66 26.84
CA ILE A 630 32.28 17.49 27.72
C ILE A 630 33.67 16.85 27.76
N ASP A 631 34.12 16.54 28.97
CA ASP A 631 35.33 15.77 29.25
C ASP A 631 34.95 14.32 29.62
N PHE A 632 35.47 13.37 28.83
CA PHE A 632 35.33 11.92 29.02
C PHE A 632 36.62 11.34 29.57
N SER A 633 37.03 11.78 30.77
CA SER A 633 38.28 11.34 31.40
C SER A 633 39.53 11.58 30.53
N GLY A 634 39.67 12.79 29.98
CA GLY A 634 40.82 13.22 29.17
C GLY A 634 40.52 13.32 27.67
N PHE A 635 39.39 12.78 27.21
CA PHE A 635 38.90 12.96 25.84
C PHE A 635 37.83 14.07 25.82
N ASN A 636 38.13 15.20 25.18
CA ASN A 636 37.26 16.37 25.16
C ASN A 636 36.49 16.49 23.84
N LEU A 637 35.17 16.66 23.91
CA LEU A 637 34.31 16.82 22.74
C LEU A 637 33.25 17.90 22.98
N ASP A 638 32.96 18.67 21.94
CA ASP A 638 31.82 19.59 21.96
C ASP A 638 30.57 18.86 21.49
N VAL A 639 29.52 18.98 22.28
CA VAL A 639 28.27 18.27 22.09
C VAL A 639 27.13 19.27 21.94
N LEU A 640 26.37 19.16 20.85
CA LEU A 640 25.17 19.94 20.60
C LEU A 640 23.93 19.20 21.11
N VAL A 641 23.15 19.87 21.95
CA VAL A 641 21.93 19.33 22.53
C VAL A 641 20.80 20.33 22.32
N ARG A 642 19.67 19.88 21.80
CA ARG A 642 18.45 20.69 21.79
C ARG A 642 18.03 21.06 23.22
N LYS A 643 17.71 22.33 23.47
CA LYS A 643 17.36 22.79 24.82
C LYS A 643 16.14 22.04 25.39
N ASP A 644 15.17 21.70 24.55
CA ASP A 644 13.98 20.93 24.93
C ASP A 644 14.22 19.42 25.10
N LYS A 645 15.41 18.93 24.74
CA LYS A 645 15.87 17.54 24.89
C LYS A 645 16.97 17.38 25.94
N CYS A 646 17.26 18.44 26.69
CA CYS A 646 18.16 18.43 27.82
C CYS A 646 17.36 18.41 29.12
N GLY A 647 17.28 17.25 29.76
CA GLY A 647 16.67 17.09 31.07
C GLY A 647 17.52 17.76 32.15
N GLY A 648 17.08 18.90 32.66
CA GLY A 648 17.82 19.72 33.62
C GLY A 648 18.70 20.79 32.95
N ASN A 649 19.10 21.79 33.74
CA ASN A 649 19.91 22.91 33.24
C ASN A 649 21.40 22.53 33.29
N PRO A 650 22.12 22.48 32.16
CA PRO A 650 23.54 22.13 32.18
C PRO A 650 24.33 23.21 32.92
N GLN A 651 25.30 22.79 33.74
CA GLN A 651 26.22 23.69 34.46
C GLN A 651 27.62 23.08 34.51
N PRO A 652 28.70 23.88 34.41
CA PRO A 652 30.06 23.38 34.58
C PRO A 652 30.23 22.65 35.92
N GLY A 653 30.93 21.53 35.89
CA GLY A 653 31.14 20.66 37.04
C GLY A 653 30.06 19.60 37.27
N LEU A 654 28.88 19.71 36.64
CA LEU A 654 27.90 18.62 36.57
C LEU A 654 28.28 17.61 35.48
N PHE A 655 27.53 16.52 35.37
CA PHE A 655 27.70 15.52 34.34
C PHE A 655 26.54 15.56 33.34
N LEU A 656 26.81 15.14 32.11
CA LEU A 656 25.80 14.94 31.09
C LEU A 656 25.88 13.49 30.60
N ALA A 657 24.74 12.82 30.51
CA ALA A 657 24.64 11.45 30.01
C ALA A 657 23.54 11.34 28.96
N GLY A 658 23.74 10.47 27.97
CA GLY A 658 22.76 10.27 26.91
C GLY A 658 23.26 9.43 25.74
N THR A 659 22.56 9.55 24.62
CA THR A 659 22.98 9.01 23.31
C THR A 659 23.30 10.16 22.38
N LEU A 660 24.45 10.08 21.71
CA LEU A 660 24.87 11.05 20.70
C LEU A 660 25.17 10.37 19.37
N TRP A 661 25.19 11.19 18.33
CA TRP A 661 25.61 10.84 16.98
C TRP A 661 26.88 11.60 16.63
N LEU A 662 27.86 10.91 16.04
CA LEU A 662 29.10 11.53 15.60
C LEU A 662 29.07 11.79 14.10
N VAL A 663 29.26 13.04 13.72
CA VAL A 663 29.48 13.46 12.33
C VAL A 663 30.84 14.14 12.24
N GLY A 664 31.61 13.78 11.23
CA GLY A 664 32.97 14.27 11.03
C GLY A 664 33.16 14.88 9.65
N ASP A 665 34.00 15.90 9.59
CA ASP A 665 34.56 16.45 8.36
C ASP A 665 36.06 16.18 8.36
N LEU A 666 36.53 15.36 7.41
CA LEU A 666 37.92 14.91 7.37
C LEU A 666 38.78 15.99 6.72
N LEU A 667 39.84 16.44 7.40
CA LEU A 667 40.74 17.44 6.86
C LEU A 667 41.68 16.81 5.81
N PRO A 668 41.92 17.46 4.66
CA PRO A 668 42.83 16.94 3.65
C PRO A 668 44.28 17.00 4.16
N SER A 669 44.95 15.86 4.25
CA SER A 669 46.36 15.77 4.68
C SER A 669 47.37 15.94 3.53
N GLU A 670 46.97 15.78 2.27
CA GLU A 670 47.71 16.04 1.02
C GLU A 670 46.73 15.94 -0.17
N PRO A 671 47.03 16.46 -1.38
CA PRO A 671 46.09 16.40 -2.50
C PRO A 671 45.86 14.94 -2.91
N SER A 672 44.61 14.49 -2.78
CA SER A 672 44.15 13.20 -3.31
C SER A 672 44.62 13.01 -4.76
N PRO A 673 44.97 11.78 -5.20
CA PRO A 673 45.24 11.53 -6.61
C PRO A 673 44.04 12.01 -7.44
N PRO A 674 44.28 12.54 -8.66
CA PRO A 674 43.30 13.34 -9.38
C PRO A 674 42.03 12.53 -9.62
N SER A 675 40.97 12.87 -8.91
CA SER A 675 39.63 12.68 -9.46
C SER A 675 39.52 13.64 -10.64
N GLU A 676 39.17 13.15 -11.82
CA GLU A 676 38.87 14.01 -12.96
C GLU A 676 37.67 14.91 -12.58
N TYR A 677 37.97 16.17 -12.26
CA TYR A 677 36.97 17.20 -12.12
C TYR A 677 36.50 17.57 -13.52
N ILE A 678 35.22 17.32 -13.78
CA ILE A 678 34.57 17.76 -15.01
C ILE A 678 34.05 19.17 -14.70
N GLY A 679 34.62 20.16 -15.40
CA GLY A 679 34.30 21.58 -15.26
C GLY A 679 32.91 21.95 -15.73
#